data_AF-A0A2V9YRY2-F1
#
_entry.id   AF-A0A2V9YRY2-F1
#
_cell.length_a   1.000
_cell.length_b   1.000
_cell.length_c   1.000
_cell.angle_alpha   90.00
_cell.angle_beta   90.00
_cell.angle_gamma   90.00
#
_symmetry.space_group_name_H-M   'P 1'
#
loop_
_entity.id
_entity.type
_entity.pdbx_description
1 polymer ?
#
loop_
_entity_poly.entity_id
_entity_poly.type
_entity_poly.pdbx_seq_one_letter_code
_entity_poly.pdbx_strand_id
1 'polypeptide(L)'
;MPVDYCTERHADGSATVWLSEHEPMNRMKGMAGIPLYPGKALVDALVQCYNRTPFMQTFLWWTNAAVHVHDEYQAFFPPDVTWVADHAKRAVSEFPIARGFYYGVDYTRGVDIRCYKNIPVPTSYMVMHSEYDFTGGSHRRAGTIHVADQQIAPGKKVWTWGCDEFGQAWDRELTDSDGPYFELMAGVFTDNQPDFSWLHPLETRTLRQCWYPIQQIGVPKNADWAGAVSLAVDGRRSHIGVSVTEKQPGASVRLTVANRELFARTIDLVPGAPLLEAIELPQGTREANLLLSVLDGGGYELVRYENRKLREGNSPSPATEPPRPADITSNEELHIVGLHLEQYRHATRSPQPYWEEALRRDPGDSRANNAQGVLELRRGRFDESMRFFERSIQRLTERNPNPRDGEPYYNLGLALKYQNRLPEACSAFSKATWNYAWQAASHFALAQIACLKEDYAAALEHLQQSIESDPRNSKAHNLKTAVLRRLGRIDEAESIARETVAQDRLDFWARNEQMLAQRARGESAGAESLSAALSLLMRDQAQTYLDIAFDYAAAGLFQEAVELLERITGKSKYPMLFYSLGHLHQQLSNQSGAAEFYRCGAEAPPDYCFPVRLEEMIVLENAQKADPRDARACYYLGNLFYDKQRYEEAIWNWERSCELDPSFSIPWRNLGIAFFNVHHNPPRSAECYRKAFKVNPDDARLLYEMDQLDKRMGMRPEQRLARLEQYRRLVDRRDDLTVELTALYNQASESKEALEILLSRRFHPWEGGEELVSGQYVWTHLILGQEALQTGSFQKALSHFEAA
;
A
#
# COMPACT_ATOMS: atom_id res chain seq x y z
N MET A 1 -0.69 -6.40 12.86
CA MET A 1 -1.63 -5.29 13.18
C MET A 1 -3.04 -5.85 13.15
N PRO A 2 -3.95 -5.43 14.05
CA PRO A 2 -5.34 -5.87 13.98
C PRO A 2 -6.02 -5.24 12.75
N VAL A 3 -6.76 -6.04 11.99
CA VAL A 3 -7.54 -5.65 10.80
C VAL A 3 -9.03 -5.72 11.10
N ASP A 4 -9.85 -4.92 10.41
CA ASP A 4 -11.30 -5.00 10.57
C ASP A 4 -11.82 -6.21 9.80
N TYR A 5 -12.69 -7.02 10.40
CA TYR A 5 -13.19 -8.22 9.76
C TYR A 5 -14.64 -8.53 10.10
N CYS A 6 -15.32 -9.24 9.20
CA CYS A 6 -16.62 -9.86 9.48
C CYS A 6 -16.81 -11.14 8.68
N THR A 7 -17.69 -12.03 9.16
CA THR A 7 -18.03 -13.27 8.45
C THR A 7 -19.46 -13.25 7.94
N GLU A 8 -19.67 -13.80 6.75
CA GLU A 8 -20.97 -13.93 6.11
C GLU A 8 -21.23 -15.41 5.80
N ARG A 9 -22.47 -15.88 6.02
CA ARG A 9 -22.92 -17.24 5.67
C ARG A 9 -24.06 -17.15 4.68
N HIS A 10 -24.02 -17.99 3.66
CA HIS A 10 -24.96 -17.99 2.54
C HIS A 10 -25.90 -19.20 2.60
N ALA A 11 -27.04 -19.10 1.90
CA ALA A 11 -28.07 -20.15 1.90
C ALA A 11 -27.61 -21.44 1.22
N ASP A 12 -26.63 -21.37 0.31
CA ASP A 12 -26.02 -22.52 -0.37
C ASP A 12 -24.94 -23.23 0.48
N GLY A 13 -24.72 -22.78 1.71
CA GLY A 13 -23.72 -23.31 2.63
C GLY A 13 -22.33 -22.71 2.45
N SER A 14 -22.12 -21.81 1.49
CA SER A 14 -20.88 -21.05 1.38
C SER A 14 -20.73 -20.02 2.50
N ALA A 15 -19.49 -19.61 2.76
CA ALA A 15 -19.19 -18.58 3.75
C ALA A 15 -18.07 -17.67 3.26
N THR A 16 -18.14 -16.39 3.59
CA THR A 16 -17.13 -15.39 3.22
C THR A 16 -16.52 -14.79 4.47
N VAL A 17 -15.18 -14.76 4.54
CA VAL A 17 -14.46 -13.93 5.52
C VAL A 17 -14.07 -12.63 4.83
N TRP A 18 -14.59 -11.52 5.31
CA TRP A 18 -14.24 -10.19 4.85
C TRP A 18 -13.21 -9.55 5.77
N LEU A 19 -12.21 -8.93 5.16
CA LEU A 19 -11.12 -8.18 5.78
C LEU A 19 -11.13 -6.78 5.17
N SER A 20 -10.99 -5.73 5.97
CA SER A 20 -10.90 -4.36 5.48
C SER A 20 -10.00 -3.50 6.36
N GLU A 21 -9.48 -2.42 5.78
CA GLU A 21 -8.77 -1.40 6.52
C GLU A 21 -9.00 -0.01 5.90
N HIS A 22 -9.17 1.00 6.75
CA HIS A 22 -8.93 2.40 6.39
C HIS A 22 -7.46 2.70 6.59
N GLU A 23 -6.71 2.82 5.50
CA GLU A 23 -5.27 3.05 5.53
C GLU A 23 -4.98 4.48 6.03
N PRO A 24 -4.29 4.67 7.17
CA PRO A 24 -4.26 5.96 7.85
C PRO A 24 -3.48 7.06 7.12
N MET A 25 -2.48 6.74 6.28
CA MET A 25 -1.60 7.74 5.66
C MET A 25 -2.24 8.41 4.44
N ASN A 26 -2.74 7.63 3.49
CA ASN A 26 -3.38 8.13 2.27
C ASN A 26 -4.90 8.08 2.35
N ARG A 27 -5.46 7.56 3.45
CA ARG A 27 -6.89 7.50 3.74
C ARG A 27 -7.69 6.74 2.70
N MET A 28 -7.03 5.84 1.96
CA MET A 28 -7.69 4.89 1.06
C MET A 28 -8.32 3.75 1.86
N LYS A 29 -9.23 3.00 1.24
CA LYS A 29 -9.80 1.78 1.81
C LYS A 29 -9.48 0.59 0.91
N GLY A 30 -8.95 -0.47 1.51
CA GLY A 30 -8.78 -1.77 0.88
C GLY A 30 -9.65 -2.81 1.57
N MET A 31 -10.29 -3.68 0.79
CA MET A 31 -11.12 -4.77 1.31
C MET A 31 -10.86 -6.06 0.52
N ALA A 32 -10.76 -7.18 1.22
CA ALA A 32 -10.61 -8.51 0.66
C ALA A 32 -11.65 -9.46 1.27
N GLY A 33 -12.34 -10.22 0.42
CA GLY A 33 -13.27 -11.28 0.80
C GLY A 33 -12.73 -12.63 0.35
N ILE A 34 -12.71 -13.59 1.26
CA ILE A 34 -12.30 -14.97 0.99
C ILE A 34 -13.53 -15.87 1.08
N PRO A 35 -14.29 -16.04 -0.02
CA PRO A 35 -15.40 -16.97 -0.04
C PRO A 35 -14.92 -18.42 -0.15
N LEU A 36 -15.56 -19.29 0.63
CA LEU A 36 -15.37 -20.74 0.66
C LEU A 36 -16.67 -21.41 0.23
N TYR A 37 -16.57 -22.31 -0.75
CA TYR A 37 -17.73 -22.96 -1.36
C TYR A 37 -17.77 -24.46 -1.01
N PRO A 38 -18.93 -25.00 -0.60
CA PRO A 38 -19.08 -26.44 -0.44
C PRO A 38 -18.78 -27.18 -1.74
N GLY A 39 -17.94 -28.21 -1.66
CA GLY A 39 -17.63 -29.08 -2.81
C GLY A 39 -16.68 -28.49 -3.86
N LYS A 40 -16.13 -27.29 -3.65
CA LYS A 40 -15.08 -26.71 -4.51
C LYS A 40 -13.72 -26.74 -3.82
N ALA A 41 -12.70 -27.17 -4.54
CA ALA A 41 -11.31 -27.15 -4.12
C ALA A 41 -10.61 -25.89 -4.65
N LEU A 42 -11.07 -24.71 -4.22
CA LEU A 42 -10.46 -23.43 -4.56
C LEU A 42 -10.61 -22.45 -3.40
N VAL A 43 -9.67 -21.52 -3.31
CA VAL A 43 -9.75 -20.30 -2.50
C VAL A 43 -9.97 -19.15 -3.47
N ASP A 44 -11.11 -18.49 -3.34
CA ASP A 44 -11.45 -17.30 -4.12
C ASP A 44 -11.08 -16.06 -3.31
N ALA A 45 -10.75 -14.98 -4.01
CA ALA A 45 -10.39 -13.70 -3.44
C ALA A 45 -11.13 -12.60 -4.20
N LEU A 46 -12.08 -11.97 -3.51
CA LEU A 46 -12.81 -10.79 -3.96
C LEU A 46 -12.12 -9.57 -3.37
N VAL A 47 -11.70 -8.61 -4.18
CA VAL A 47 -10.97 -7.44 -3.68
C VAL A 47 -11.67 -6.16 -4.13
N GLN A 48 -11.69 -5.17 -3.25
CA GLN A 48 -12.15 -3.82 -3.52
C GLN A 48 -11.09 -2.80 -3.08
N CYS A 49 -10.73 -1.89 -3.98
CA CYS A 49 -9.89 -0.73 -3.68
C CYS A 49 -10.74 0.53 -3.87
N TYR A 50 -10.86 1.33 -2.81
CA TYR A 50 -11.72 2.51 -2.80
C TYR A 50 -10.94 3.76 -2.40
N ASN A 51 -10.98 4.77 -3.27
CA ASN A 51 -10.43 6.09 -2.98
C ASN A 51 -11.50 6.98 -2.35
N ARG A 52 -11.61 6.98 -1.02
CA ARG A 52 -12.57 7.85 -0.30
C ARG A 52 -12.17 9.32 -0.19
N THR A 53 -11.01 9.71 -0.73
CA THR A 53 -10.44 11.05 -0.62
C THR A 53 -10.88 11.94 -1.78
N PRO A 54 -10.85 13.28 -1.64
CA PRO A 54 -11.14 14.19 -2.74
C PRO A 54 -10.00 14.31 -3.76
N PHE A 55 -8.90 13.58 -3.59
CA PHE A 55 -7.74 13.66 -4.47
C PHE A 55 -7.61 12.40 -5.31
N MET A 56 -7.09 12.51 -6.54
CA MET A 56 -6.61 11.31 -7.25
C MET A 56 -5.54 10.62 -6.41
N GLN A 57 -5.57 9.30 -6.31
CA GLN A 57 -4.59 8.54 -5.54
C GLN A 57 -3.93 7.48 -6.42
N THR A 58 -2.65 7.23 -6.17
CA THR A 58 -1.95 6.08 -6.74
C THR A 58 -2.15 4.87 -5.84
N PHE A 59 -2.36 3.70 -6.42
CA PHE A 59 -2.51 2.45 -5.69
C PHE A 59 -1.71 1.32 -6.36
N LEU A 60 -1.38 0.33 -5.55
CA LEU A 60 -0.70 -0.89 -5.98
C LEU A 60 -1.33 -2.06 -5.23
N TRP A 61 -1.77 -3.09 -5.94
CA TRP A 61 -2.32 -4.30 -5.35
C TRP A 61 -1.57 -5.54 -5.82
N TRP A 62 -1.08 -6.32 -4.86
CA TRP A 62 -0.52 -7.64 -5.08
C TRP A 62 -1.11 -8.64 -4.09
N THR A 63 -1.66 -9.74 -4.61
CA THR A 63 -2.07 -10.88 -3.80
C THR A 63 -0.89 -11.85 -3.71
N ASN A 64 -0.53 -12.28 -2.51
CA ASN A 64 0.59 -13.17 -2.27
C ASN A 64 0.13 -14.48 -1.63
N ALA A 65 0.60 -15.61 -2.16
CA ALA A 65 0.46 -16.93 -1.57
C ALA A 65 1.85 -17.55 -1.37
N ALA A 66 2.26 -17.73 -0.11
CA ALA A 66 3.46 -18.47 0.23
C ALA A 66 3.20 -19.98 0.06
N VAL A 67 4.08 -20.66 -0.67
CA VAL A 67 4.04 -22.12 -0.87
C VAL A 67 5.37 -22.74 -0.45
N HIS A 68 5.31 -23.79 0.36
CA HIS A 68 6.48 -24.56 0.78
C HIS A 68 7.21 -25.12 -0.46
N VAL A 69 8.54 -25.02 -0.47
CA VAL A 69 9.38 -25.54 -1.56
C VAL A 69 10.47 -26.50 -1.08
N HIS A 70 11.07 -27.20 -2.03
CA HIS A 70 12.21 -28.11 -1.83
C HIS A 70 12.93 -28.29 -3.17
N ASP A 71 13.99 -29.09 -3.22
CA ASP A 71 14.86 -29.24 -4.40
C ASP A 71 14.18 -29.74 -5.70
N GLU A 72 13.00 -30.35 -5.60
CA GLU A 72 12.21 -30.80 -6.77
C GLU A 72 11.03 -29.88 -7.08
N TYR A 73 10.81 -28.85 -6.27
CA TYR A 73 9.76 -27.88 -6.51
C TYR A 73 10.19 -26.89 -7.59
N GLN A 74 9.29 -26.62 -8.52
CA GLN A 74 9.51 -25.68 -9.60
C GLN A 74 8.36 -24.68 -9.69
N ALA A 75 8.71 -23.41 -9.82
CA ALA A 75 7.78 -22.41 -10.31
C ALA A 75 7.47 -22.68 -11.78
N PHE A 76 6.25 -22.39 -12.21
CA PHE A 76 5.91 -22.39 -13.63
C PHE A 76 5.14 -21.12 -13.98
N PHE A 77 5.53 -20.56 -15.11
CA PHE A 77 4.76 -19.55 -15.81
C PHE A 77 4.07 -20.19 -17.02
N PRO A 78 3.09 -19.48 -17.62
CA PRO A 78 2.47 -19.93 -18.85
C PRO A 78 3.49 -20.25 -19.95
N PRO A 79 3.15 -21.17 -20.89
CA PRO A 79 4.10 -21.63 -21.89
C PRO A 79 4.70 -20.53 -22.76
N ASP A 80 4.01 -19.40 -22.93
CA ASP A 80 4.43 -18.26 -23.76
C ASP A 80 5.38 -17.28 -23.07
N VAL A 81 5.67 -17.47 -21.80
CA VAL A 81 6.64 -16.65 -21.07
C VAL A 81 8.06 -17.00 -21.50
N THR A 82 8.74 -16.01 -22.04
CA THR A 82 10.13 -16.11 -22.53
C THR A 82 11.12 -15.21 -21.79
N TRP A 83 10.60 -14.22 -21.05
CA TRP A 83 11.40 -13.22 -20.34
C TRP A 83 10.81 -12.90 -18.97
N VAL A 84 11.70 -12.72 -18.01
CA VAL A 84 11.39 -12.23 -16.66
C VAL A 84 12.26 -11.01 -16.32
N ALA A 85 11.79 -10.20 -15.37
CA ALA A 85 12.50 -9.03 -14.88
C ALA A 85 12.50 -8.94 -13.37
N ASP A 86 13.38 -8.09 -12.83
CA ASP A 86 13.41 -7.76 -11.41
C ASP A 86 12.49 -6.57 -11.08
N HIS A 87 12.58 -6.11 -9.84
CA HIS A 87 11.95 -4.88 -9.37
C HIS A 87 12.37 -3.66 -10.22
N ALA A 88 11.38 -2.85 -10.58
CA ALA A 88 11.52 -1.68 -11.45
C ALA A 88 12.12 -2.01 -12.84
N LYS A 89 12.11 -3.28 -13.28
CA LYS A 89 12.66 -3.73 -14.56
C LYS A 89 14.12 -3.29 -14.77
N ARG A 90 14.96 -3.28 -13.72
CA ARG A 90 16.38 -2.88 -13.77
C ARG A 90 17.27 -3.95 -14.41
N ALA A 91 16.87 -5.21 -14.30
CA ALA A 91 17.52 -6.36 -14.92
C ALA A 91 16.48 -7.29 -15.55
N VAL A 92 16.84 -7.94 -16.65
CA VAL A 92 16.00 -8.87 -17.40
C VAL A 92 16.75 -10.18 -17.64
N SER A 93 16.04 -11.30 -17.68
CA SER A 93 16.61 -12.63 -17.97
C SER A 93 15.68 -13.45 -18.86
N GLU A 94 16.26 -14.30 -19.69
CA GLU A 94 15.53 -15.37 -20.39
C GLU A 94 14.87 -16.32 -19.37
N PHE A 95 13.70 -16.84 -19.73
CA PHE A 95 12.96 -17.83 -18.96
C PHE A 95 12.51 -18.98 -19.88
N PRO A 96 12.55 -20.25 -19.43
CA PRO A 96 12.94 -20.72 -18.09
C PRO A 96 14.44 -20.87 -17.87
N ILE A 97 15.24 -20.79 -18.93
CA ILE A 97 16.70 -20.96 -18.85
C ILE A 97 17.35 -19.58 -18.83
N ALA A 98 17.83 -19.15 -17.66
CA ALA A 98 18.57 -17.91 -17.52
C ALA A 98 19.94 -18.00 -18.17
N ARG A 99 20.37 -16.89 -18.80
CA ARG A 99 21.69 -16.71 -19.40
C ARG A 99 22.23 -15.33 -19.04
N GLY A 100 23.51 -15.25 -18.69
CA GLY A 100 24.13 -13.98 -18.27
C GLY A 100 24.01 -13.72 -16.77
N PHE A 101 24.06 -12.46 -16.37
CA PHE A 101 24.01 -12.06 -14.96
C PHE A 101 22.61 -11.60 -14.56
N TYR A 102 22.10 -12.12 -13.45
CA TYR A 102 20.82 -11.71 -12.88
C TYR A 102 20.91 -11.77 -11.35
N TYR A 103 20.54 -10.69 -10.65
CA TYR A 103 20.73 -10.55 -9.19
C TYR A 103 22.18 -10.80 -8.72
N GLY A 104 23.18 -10.41 -9.53
CA GLY A 104 24.58 -10.64 -9.21
C GLY A 104 25.05 -12.10 -9.38
N VAL A 105 24.18 -13.02 -9.80
CA VAL A 105 24.50 -14.43 -10.03
C VAL A 105 24.82 -14.67 -11.51
N ASP A 106 25.87 -15.46 -11.78
CA ASP A 106 26.29 -15.87 -13.12
C ASP A 106 25.54 -17.12 -13.61
N TYR A 107 24.59 -16.92 -14.53
CA TYR A 107 23.83 -17.96 -15.22
C TYR A 107 24.32 -18.22 -16.65
N THR A 108 25.52 -17.77 -17.06
CA THR A 108 26.04 -17.94 -18.44
C THR A 108 26.01 -19.37 -18.97
N ARG A 109 26.12 -20.38 -18.09
CA ARG A 109 26.03 -21.81 -18.44
C ARG A 109 24.64 -22.26 -18.92
N GLY A 110 23.61 -21.43 -18.76
CA GLY A 110 22.21 -21.82 -18.95
C GLY A 110 21.71 -22.58 -17.72
N VAL A 111 20.92 -21.91 -16.89
CA VAL A 111 20.39 -22.49 -15.64
C VAL A 111 18.87 -22.40 -15.62
N ASP A 112 18.23 -23.51 -15.26
CA ASP A 112 16.78 -23.54 -15.11
C ASP A 112 16.36 -22.84 -13.82
N ILE A 113 15.94 -21.58 -13.94
CA ILE A 113 15.56 -20.72 -12.82
C ILE A 113 14.13 -20.96 -12.33
N ARG A 114 13.47 -22.02 -12.82
CA ARG A 114 12.22 -22.51 -12.22
C ARG A 114 12.46 -23.24 -10.91
N CYS A 115 13.59 -23.91 -10.78
CA CYS A 115 13.88 -24.81 -9.66
C CYS A 115 14.48 -24.05 -8.48
N TYR A 116 13.89 -24.21 -7.28
CA TYR A 116 14.35 -23.57 -6.05
C TYR A 116 15.87 -23.71 -5.81
N LYS A 117 16.39 -24.93 -5.91
CA LYS A 117 17.81 -25.26 -5.71
C LYS A 117 18.82 -24.55 -6.63
N ASN A 118 18.33 -23.87 -7.68
CA ASN A 118 19.17 -23.16 -8.65
C ASN A 118 19.19 -21.64 -8.39
N ILE A 119 18.52 -21.17 -7.32
CA ILE A 119 18.34 -19.76 -7.00
C ILE A 119 19.10 -19.48 -5.69
N PRO A 120 20.38 -19.09 -5.73
CA PRO A 120 21.21 -19.02 -4.53
C PRO A 120 20.88 -17.83 -3.63
N VAL A 121 20.45 -16.70 -4.20
CA VAL A 121 20.25 -15.43 -3.50
C VAL A 121 18.79 -14.97 -3.55
N PRO A 122 18.37 -14.01 -2.70
CA PRO A 122 17.03 -13.46 -2.75
C PRO A 122 16.71 -12.91 -4.14
N THR A 123 15.70 -13.47 -4.80
CA THR A 123 15.46 -13.22 -6.23
C THR A 123 13.98 -13.08 -6.51
N SER A 124 13.61 -12.06 -7.29
CA SER A 124 12.28 -11.94 -7.89
C SER A 124 12.31 -12.32 -9.37
N TYR A 125 11.25 -12.96 -9.85
CA TYR A 125 10.98 -13.15 -11.28
C TYR A 125 9.60 -12.62 -11.60
N MET A 126 9.52 -11.46 -12.24
CA MET A 126 8.27 -10.87 -12.75
C MET A 126 8.13 -11.21 -14.23
N VAL A 127 7.00 -11.78 -14.64
CA VAL A 127 6.69 -12.06 -16.05
C VAL A 127 6.54 -10.76 -16.82
N MET A 128 7.23 -10.65 -17.96
CA MET A 128 7.16 -9.46 -18.82
C MET A 128 5.94 -9.43 -19.73
N HIS A 129 5.49 -10.61 -20.21
CA HIS A 129 4.32 -10.74 -21.06
C HIS A 129 3.78 -12.17 -21.04
N SER A 130 2.47 -12.32 -21.09
CA SER A 130 1.74 -13.59 -21.22
C SER A 130 0.33 -13.29 -21.74
N GLU A 131 -0.20 -14.16 -22.59
CA GLU A 131 -1.60 -14.19 -23.06
C GLU A 131 -2.48 -15.15 -22.22
N TYR A 132 -1.91 -15.80 -21.20
CA TYR A 132 -2.61 -16.69 -20.28
C TYR A 132 -2.91 -16.07 -18.91
N ASP A 133 -3.96 -16.59 -18.28
CA ASP A 133 -4.53 -16.11 -17.00
C ASP A 133 -3.92 -16.76 -15.75
N PHE A 134 -2.94 -17.67 -15.90
CA PHE A 134 -2.48 -18.51 -14.80
C PHE A 134 -0.99 -18.38 -14.49
N THR A 135 -0.61 -18.77 -13.27
CA THR A 135 0.78 -18.98 -12.83
C THR A 135 0.79 -19.94 -11.64
N GLY A 136 1.93 -20.50 -11.26
CA GLY A 136 1.95 -21.32 -10.05
C GLY A 136 3.30 -21.97 -9.74
N GLY A 137 3.22 -22.96 -8.85
CA GLY A 137 4.35 -23.79 -8.48
C GLY A 137 3.91 -25.24 -8.30
N SER A 138 4.78 -26.18 -8.64
CA SER A 138 4.49 -27.61 -8.50
C SER A 138 5.74 -28.44 -8.28
N HIS A 139 5.54 -29.63 -7.76
CA HIS A 139 6.47 -30.75 -7.87
C HIS A 139 5.70 -31.96 -8.44
N ARG A 140 6.32 -33.15 -8.46
CA ARG A 140 5.72 -34.34 -9.12
C ARG A 140 4.35 -34.77 -8.57
N ARG A 141 4.04 -34.51 -7.30
CA ARG A 141 2.79 -35.02 -6.67
C ARG A 141 1.72 -33.95 -6.49
N ALA A 142 2.10 -32.70 -6.24
CA ALA A 142 1.16 -31.62 -5.98
C ALA A 142 1.70 -30.27 -6.48
N GLY A 143 0.80 -29.29 -6.53
CA GLY A 143 1.14 -27.90 -6.83
C GLY A 143 0.00 -26.97 -6.50
N THR A 144 0.25 -25.67 -6.66
CA THR A 144 -0.71 -24.60 -6.47
C THR A 144 -0.77 -23.77 -7.75
N ILE A 145 -1.97 -23.48 -8.21
CA ILE A 145 -2.24 -22.61 -9.35
C ILE A 145 -2.93 -21.34 -8.85
N HIS A 146 -2.51 -20.21 -9.38
CA HIS A 146 -3.25 -18.96 -9.43
C HIS A 146 -3.94 -18.81 -10.77
N VAL A 147 -5.18 -18.31 -10.78
CA VAL A 147 -5.89 -17.86 -11.99
C VAL A 147 -6.54 -16.50 -11.74
N ALA A 148 -6.32 -15.57 -12.67
CA ALA A 148 -7.02 -14.29 -12.73
C ALA A 148 -7.05 -13.75 -14.17
N ASP A 149 -8.09 -12.98 -14.51
CA ASP A 149 -8.18 -12.30 -15.81
C ASP A 149 -6.95 -11.41 -16.03
N GLN A 150 -6.11 -11.75 -17.00
CA GLN A 150 -4.87 -11.05 -17.28
C GLN A 150 -5.05 -9.59 -17.72
N GLN A 151 -6.24 -9.21 -18.21
CA GLN A 151 -6.51 -7.81 -18.58
C GLN A 151 -6.62 -6.92 -17.33
N ILE A 152 -7.00 -7.52 -16.20
CA ILE A 152 -7.09 -6.85 -14.90
C ILE A 152 -5.85 -7.17 -14.05
N ALA A 153 -5.39 -8.41 -14.05
CA ALA A 153 -4.29 -8.92 -13.25
C ALA A 153 -3.12 -9.46 -14.11
N PRO A 154 -2.43 -8.60 -14.88
CA PRO A 154 -1.36 -9.04 -15.77
C PRO A 154 -0.12 -9.51 -14.99
N GLY A 155 0.13 -8.96 -13.81
CA GLY A 155 1.32 -9.25 -13.02
C GLY A 155 1.36 -10.69 -12.52
N LYS A 156 2.42 -11.41 -12.88
CA LYS A 156 2.73 -12.76 -12.39
C LYS A 156 4.16 -12.73 -11.87
N LYS A 157 4.35 -13.00 -10.58
CA LYS A 157 5.65 -12.92 -9.93
C LYS A 157 5.88 -14.14 -9.05
N VAL A 158 7.14 -14.58 -9.01
CA VAL A 158 7.65 -15.51 -8.01
C VAL A 158 8.78 -14.81 -7.26
N TRP A 159 8.82 -14.96 -5.94
CA TRP A 159 9.95 -14.50 -5.13
C TRP A 159 10.38 -15.55 -4.11
N THR A 160 11.67 -15.55 -3.76
CA THR A 160 12.26 -16.42 -2.73
C THR A 160 13.48 -15.77 -2.11
N TRP A 161 13.81 -16.16 -0.88
CA TRP A 161 15.08 -15.80 -0.21
C TRP A 161 16.30 -16.52 -0.79
N GLY A 162 16.09 -17.54 -1.63
CA GLY A 162 17.15 -18.36 -2.23
C GLY A 162 17.53 -19.56 -1.37
N CYS A 163 18.39 -20.43 -1.92
CA CYS A 163 18.77 -21.70 -1.29
C CYS A 163 20.10 -21.70 -0.54
N ASP A 164 20.90 -20.64 -0.65
CA ASP A 164 22.18 -20.54 0.05
C ASP A 164 22.01 -20.11 1.52
N GLU A 165 23.12 -20.01 2.25
CA GLU A 165 23.15 -19.75 3.71
C GLU A 165 22.34 -18.53 4.14
N PHE A 166 22.34 -17.46 3.34
CA PHE A 166 21.55 -16.26 3.59
C PHE A 166 20.05 -16.55 3.58
N GLY A 167 19.56 -17.28 2.57
CA GLY A 167 18.15 -17.64 2.47
C GLY A 167 17.72 -18.58 3.59
N GLN A 168 18.56 -19.57 3.88
CA GLN A 168 18.33 -20.50 4.99
C GLN A 168 18.32 -19.79 6.36
N ALA A 169 19.05 -18.68 6.52
CA ALA A 169 19.00 -17.88 7.73
C ALA A 169 17.65 -17.17 7.89
N TRP A 170 17.11 -16.60 6.81
CA TRP A 170 15.78 -16.00 6.83
C TRP A 170 14.67 -17.03 7.00
N ASP A 171 14.80 -18.22 6.41
CA ASP A 171 13.83 -19.30 6.60
C ASP A 171 13.69 -19.67 8.09
N ARG A 172 14.80 -19.67 8.85
CA ARG A 172 14.78 -19.93 10.31
C ARG A 172 14.13 -18.83 11.14
N GLU A 173 14.12 -17.59 10.65
CA GLU A 173 13.59 -16.44 11.38
C GLU A 173 12.15 -16.09 10.96
N LEU A 174 11.74 -16.44 9.74
CA LEU A 174 10.44 -16.10 9.16
C LEU A 174 9.47 -17.27 9.06
N THR A 175 9.93 -18.50 9.24
CA THR A 175 9.08 -19.69 9.25
C THR A 175 9.20 -20.43 10.57
N ASP A 176 8.08 -21.01 11.03
CA ASP A 176 8.09 -21.82 12.26
C ASP A 176 8.79 -23.16 12.00
N SER A 177 8.17 -24.01 11.16
CA SER A 177 8.69 -25.33 10.80
C SER A 177 8.55 -25.67 9.31
N ASP A 178 8.04 -24.72 8.52
CA ASP A 178 7.75 -24.91 7.10
C ASP A 178 9.00 -24.75 6.21
N GLY A 179 10.07 -24.10 6.69
CA GLY A 179 11.32 -23.99 5.92
C GLY A 179 11.17 -23.14 4.66
N PRO A 180 11.91 -23.45 3.58
CA PRO A 180 11.97 -22.57 2.42
C PRO A 180 10.64 -22.49 1.68
N TYR A 181 10.36 -21.31 1.13
CA TYR A 181 9.12 -21.04 0.40
C TYR A 181 9.32 -20.21 -0.87
N PHE A 182 8.35 -20.31 -1.76
CA PHE A 182 8.11 -19.37 -2.84
C PHE A 182 6.92 -18.49 -2.50
N GLU A 183 7.04 -17.20 -2.76
CA GLU A 183 5.92 -16.27 -2.81
C GLU A 183 5.38 -16.24 -4.24
N LEU A 184 4.21 -16.85 -4.45
CA LEU A 184 3.47 -16.73 -5.70
C LEU A 184 2.64 -15.45 -5.61
N MET A 185 2.93 -14.48 -6.46
CA MET A 185 2.30 -13.15 -6.38
C MET A 185 1.58 -12.78 -7.68
N ALA A 186 0.42 -12.15 -7.54
CA ALA A 186 -0.42 -11.69 -8.63
C ALA A 186 -0.69 -10.19 -8.53
N GLY A 187 -0.26 -9.42 -9.53
CA GLY A 187 -0.36 -7.96 -9.59
C GLY A 187 -1.58 -7.50 -10.38
N VAL A 188 -2.27 -6.46 -9.90
CA VAL A 188 -3.53 -5.97 -10.50
C VAL A 188 -3.37 -4.53 -10.99
N PHE A 189 -3.71 -4.32 -12.26
CA PHE A 189 -3.44 -3.11 -13.04
C PHE A 189 -1.94 -2.77 -13.07
N THR A 190 -1.09 -3.80 -12.96
CA THR A 190 0.36 -3.69 -12.91
C THR A 190 1.03 -5.00 -13.28
N ASP A 191 2.17 -4.93 -13.97
CA ASP A 191 2.99 -6.08 -14.32
C ASP A 191 4.31 -6.17 -13.52
N ASN A 192 4.66 -5.14 -12.75
CA ASN A 192 5.94 -5.06 -12.03
C ASN A 192 5.82 -4.30 -10.68
N GLN A 193 6.90 -4.22 -9.91
CA GLN A 193 6.95 -3.54 -8.63
C GLN A 193 8.20 -2.64 -8.53
N PRO A 194 8.05 -1.33 -8.24
CA PRO A 194 6.80 -0.57 -8.21
C PRO A 194 6.27 -0.33 -9.62
N ASP A 195 4.94 -0.37 -9.80
CA ASP A 195 4.23 0.09 -11.00
C ASP A 195 2.78 0.41 -10.62
N PHE A 196 2.59 1.61 -10.06
CA PHE A 196 1.31 2.02 -9.49
C PHE A 196 0.30 2.42 -10.57
N SER A 197 -0.98 2.20 -10.29
CA SER A 197 -2.11 2.70 -11.10
C SER A 197 -2.83 3.86 -10.40
N TRP A 198 -3.72 4.55 -11.13
CA TRP A 198 -4.51 5.68 -10.62
C TRP A 198 -5.94 5.31 -10.24
N LEU A 199 -6.46 5.92 -9.18
CA LEU A 199 -7.88 5.94 -8.78
C LEU A 199 -8.37 7.38 -8.68
N HIS A 200 -9.48 7.68 -9.37
CA HIS A 200 -10.19 8.95 -9.24
C HIS A 200 -10.80 9.11 -7.84
N PRO A 201 -11.10 10.36 -7.40
CA PRO A 201 -11.83 10.58 -6.16
C PRO A 201 -13.15 9.82 -6.15
N LEU A 202 -13.42 9.11 -5.06
CA LEU A 202 -14.62 8.30 -4.83
C LEU A 202 -14.76 7.04 -5.70
N GLU A 203 -13.79 6.76 -6.58
CA GLU A 203 -13.80 5.57 -7.44
C GLU A 203 -13.57 4.30 -6.61
N THR A 204 -14.38 3.28 -6.89
CA THR A 204 -14.20 1.91 -6.38
C THR A 204 -13.86 0.95 -7.52
N ARG A 205 -12.68 0.31 -7.44
CA ARG A 205 -12.31 -0.79 -8.32
C ARG A 205 -12.47 -2.13 -7.62
N THR A 206 -12.98 -3.10 -8.36
CA THR A 206 -13.23 -4.46 -7.88
C THR A 206 -12.50 -5.46 -8.77
N LEU A 207 -11.91 -6.48 -8.18
CA LEU A 207 -11.21 -7.55 -8.90
C LEU A 207 -11.47 -8.89 -8.19
N ARG A 208 -11.22 -9.98 -8.92
CA ARG A 208 -11.42 -11.33 -8.43
C ARG A 208 -10.30 -12.25 -8.91
N GLN A 209 -9.79 -13.11 -8.03
CA GLN A 209 -8.71 -14.05 -8.31
C GLN A 209 -8.99 -15.37 -7.59
N CYS A 210 -8.45 -16.49 -8.08
CA CYS A 210 -8.51 -17.74 -7.33
C CYS A 210 -7.18 -18.47 -7.26
N TRP A 211 -7.05 -19.28 -6.21
CA TRP A 211 -5.96 -20.17 -5.94
C TRP A 211 -6.50 -21.57 -5.72
N TYR A 212 -5.93 -22.59 -6.36
CA TYR A 212 -6.37 -23.96 -6.14
C TYR A 212 -5.23 -24.98 -6.25
N PRO A 213 -5.33 -26.10 -5.52
CA PRO A 213 -4.35 -27.16 -5.61
C PRO A 213 -4.54 -28.01 -6.86
N ILE A 214 -3.43 -28.52 -7.38
CA ILE A 214 -3.40 -29.58 -8.38
C ILE A 214 -2.66 -30.79 -7.84
N GLN A 215 -2.98 -31.97 -8.36
CA GLN A 215 -2.37 -33.24 -7.95
C GLN A 215 -1.94 -34.01 -9.20
N GLN A 216 -0.71 -34.51 -9.20
CA GLN A 216 -0.15 -35.49 -10.15
C GLN A 216 -0.12 -35.13 -11.65
N ILE A 217 -0.81 -34.06 -12.10
CA ILE A 217 -0.83 -33.65 -13.51
C ILE A 217 0.50 -33.03 -13.98
N GLY A 218 1.49 -32.83 -13.10
CA GLY A 218 2.74 -32.16 -13.44
C GLY A 218 2.54 -30.67 -13.72
N VAL A 219 3.37 -30.09 -14.60
CA VAL A 219 3.31 -28.66 -14.94
C VAL A 219 2.13 -28.38 -15.87
N PRO A 220 1.15 -27.55 -15.46
CA PRO A 220 0.04 -27.15 -16.30
C PRO A 220 0.51 -26.40 -17.55
N LYS A 221 -0.22 -26.58 -18.64
CA LYS A 221 -0.05 -25.87 -19.90
C LYS A 221 -1.14 -24.82 -20.14
N ASN A 222 -2.31 -25.03 -19.55
CA ASN A 222 -3.32 -23.99 -19.35
C ASN A 222 -4.13 -24.27 -18.08
N ALA A 223 -4.71 -23.23 -17.51
CA ALA A 223 -5.56 -23.31 -16.34
C ALA A 223 -6.60 -22.18 -16.35
N ASP A 224 -7.80 -22.52 -15.88
CA ASP A 224 -8.93 -21.62 -15.72
C ASP A 224 -9.57 -21.89 -14.34
N TRP A 225 -10.63 -21.16 -13.98
CA TRP A 225 -11.42 -21.32 -12.77
C TRP A 225 -11.96 -22.74 -12.58
N ALA A 226 -12.29 -23.42 -13.68
CA ALA A 226 -12.87 -24.76 -13.67
C ALA A 226 -11.82 -25.87 -13.46
N GLY A 227 -10.55 -25.61 -13.76
CA GLY A 227 -9.51 -26.63 -13.72
C GLY A 227 -8.28 -26.33 -14.57
N ALA A 228 -7.35 -27.27 -14.56
CA ALA A 228 -6.07 -27.17 -15.23
C ALA A 228 -5.78 -28.40 -16.08
N VAL A 229 -5.06 -28.18 -17.18
CA VAL A 229 -4.63 -29.22 -18.10
C VAL A 229 -3.12 -29.22 -18.26
N SER A 230 -2.54 -30.41 -18.34
CA SER A 230 -1.15 -30.64 -18.72
C SER A 230 -1.08 -31.47 -19.99
N LEU A 231 -0.05 -31.19 -20.79
CA LEU A 231 0.28 -31.97 -21.98
C LEU A 231 1.80 -32.00 -22.10
N ALA A 232 2.37 -33.20 -22.11
CA ALA A 232 3.78 -33.45 -22.35
C ALA A 232 3.94 -34.55 -23.39
N VAL A 233 4.93 -34.43 -24.27
CA VAL A 233 5.24 -35.44 -25.27
C VAL A 233 6.62 -36.02 -24.97
N ASP A 234 6.70 -37.34 -24.86
CA ASP A 234 7.94 -38.10 -24.73
C ASP A 234 8.04 -39.09 -25.90
N GLY A 235 8.92 -38.80 -26.85
CA GLY A 235 9.06 -39.56 -28.09
C GLY A 235 7.75 -39.61 -28.89
N ARG A 236 7.07 -40.77 -28.86
CA ARG A 236 5.78 -41.00 -29.54
C ARG A 236 4.60 -41.12 -28.58
N ARG A 237 4.76 -40.72 -27.32
CA ARG A 237 3.70 -40.82 -26.30
C ARG A 237 3.35 -39.44 -25.79
N SER A 238 2.07 -39.09 -25.87
CA SER A 238 1.52 -37.88 -25.25
C SER A 238 0.95 -38.25 -23.89
N HIS A 239 1.43 -37.59 -22.85
CA HIS A 239 0.91 -37.66 -21.50
C HIS A 239 -0.01 -36.46 -21.27
N ILE A 240 -1.27 -36.72 -20.97
CA ILE A 240 -2.24 -35.67 -20.62
C ILE A 240 -2.68 -35.83 -19.17
N GLY A 241 -2.90 -34.70 -18.51
CA GLY A 241 -3.42 -34.64 -17.16
C GLY A 241 -4.53 -33.59 -17.06
N VAL A 242 -5.64 -33.92 -16.41
CA VAL A 242 -6.77 -32.99 -16.18
C VAL A 242 -7.11 -32.99 -14.70
N SER A 243 -7.14 -31.80 -14.10
CA SER A 243 -7.61 -31.57 -12.73
C SER A 243 -8.74 -30.54 -12.76
N VAL A 244 -9.77 -30.73 -11.94
CA VAL A 244 -10.93 -29.82 -11.85
C VAL A 244 -11.07 -29.26 -10.43
N THR A 245 -11.64 -28.06 -10.31
CA THR A 245 -11.87 -27.38 -9.03
C THR A 245 -13.20 -27.74 -8.39
N GLU A 246 -14.12 -28.32 -9.16
CA GLU A 246 -15.40 -28.84 -8.67
C GLU A 246 -15.81 -30.10 -9.45
N LYS A 247 -16.83 -30.81 -8.99
CA LYS A 247 -17.34 -31.99 -9.69
C LYS A 247 -17.90 -31.59 -11.06
N GLN A 248 -17.43 -32.24 -12.11
CA GLN A 248 -17.88 -32.07 -13.50
C GLN A 248 -18.46 -33.40 -14.02
N PRO A 249 -19.77 -33.66 -13.81
CA PRO A 249 -20.41 -34.88 -14.27
C PRO A 249 -20.46 -34.95 -15.80
N GLY A 250 -20.13 -36.10 -16.37
CA GLY A 250 -20.19 -36.32 -17.81
C GLY A 250 -19.26 -35.43 -18.65
N ALA A 251 -18.18 -34.92 -18.06
CA ALA A 251 -17.20 -34.11 -18.77
C ALA A 251 -16.53 -34.90 -19.92
N SER A 252 -16.25 -34.23 -21.03
CA SER A 252 -15.59 -34.79 -22.21
C SER A 252 -14.16 -34.28 -22.31
N VAL A 253 -13.17 -35.17 -22.23
CA VAL A 253 -11.76 -34.85 -22.45
C VAL A 253 -11.34 -35.35 -23.83
N ARG A 254 -10.79 -34.46 -24.67
CA ARG A 254 -10.43 -34.77 -26.06
C ARG A 254 -9.03 -34.31 -26.38
N LEU A 255 -8.23 -35.19 -27.00
CA LEU A 255 -6.97 -34.85 -27.63
C LEU A 255 -7.10 -34.99 -29.13
N THR A 256 -6.76 -33.94 -29.87
CA THR A 256 -6.80 -33.92 -31.34
C THR A 256 -5.46 -33.47 -31.91
N VAL A 257 -5.19 -33.86 -33.16
CA VAL A 257 -4.08 -33.36 -33.98
C VAL A 257 -4.63 -32.86 -35.30
N ALA A 258 -4.45 -31.57 -35.62
CA ALA A 258 -4.98 -30.97 -36.85
C ALA A 258 -6.46 -31.34 -37.12
N ASN A 259 -7.31 -31.22 -36.09
CA ASN A 259 -8.74 -31.59 -36.07
C ASN A 259 -9.07 -33.09 -36.20
N ARG A 260 -8.07 -33.98 -36.21
CA ARG A 260 -8.29 -35.43 -36.12
C ARG A 260 -8.23 -35.88 -34.66
N GLU A 261 -9.26 -36.58 -34.21
CA GLU A 261 -9.32 -37.12 -32.85
C GLU A 261 -8.28 -38.24 -32.64
N LEU A 262 -7.50 -38.11 -31.57
CA LEU A 262 -6.55 -39.12 -31.09
C LEU A 262 -7.07 -39.83 -29.83
N PHE A 263 -7.84 -39.11 -29.02
CA PHE A 263 -8.44 -39.60 -27.78
C PHE A 263 -9.70 -38.79 -27.48
N ALA A 264 -10.76 -39.47 -27.05
CA ALA A 264 -11.92 -38.85 -26.45
C ALA A 264 -12.48 -39.75 -25.35
N ARG A 265 -12.77 -39.17 -24.19
CA ARG A 265 -13.35 -39.90 -23.06
C ARG A 265 -14.39 -39.03 -22.37
N THR A 266 -15.56 -39.59 -22.11
CA THR A 266 -16.57 -39.01 -21.23
C THR A 266 -16.43 -39.62 -19.85
N ILE A 267 -16.28 -38.78 -18.83
CA ILE A 267 -16.00 -39.21 -17.45
C ILE A 267 -16.47 -38.14 -16.45
N ASP A 268 -16.83 -38.57 -15.25
CA ASP A 268 -17.03 -37.66 -14.12
C ASP A 268 -15.66 -37.23 -13.59
N LEU A 269 -15.32 -35.96 -13.74
CA LEU A 269 -14.12 -35.39 -13.12
C LEU A 269 -14.47 -34.86 -11.73
N VAL A 270 -13.63 -35.12 -10.73
CA VAL A 270 -13.82 -34.63 -9.36
C VAL A 270 -12.50 -34.10 -8.78
N PRO A 271 -12.54 -33.09 -7.90
CA PRO A 271 -11.34 -32.60 -7.23
C PRO A 271 -10.62 -33.69 -6.47
N GLY A 272 -9.29 -33.71 -6.54
CA GLY A 272 -8.44 -34.72 -5.88
C GLY A 272 -8.34 -36.07 -6.59
N ALA A 273 -9.02 -36.26 -7.73
CA ALA A 273 -8.88 -37.44 -8.58
C ALA A 273 -8.64 -37.03 -10.04
N PRO A 274 -7.40 -36.62 -10.39
CA PRO A 274 -7.09 -36.15 -11.74
C PRO A 274 -7.21 -37.29 -12.76
N LEU A 275 -7.61 -36.95 -13.99
CA LEU A 275 -7.46 -37.86 -15.13
C LEU A 275 -6.01 -37.82 -15.59
N LEU A 276 -5.37 -38.98 -15.70
CA LEU A 276 -4.02 -39.14 -16.26
C LEU A 276 -4.08 -40.17 -17.37
N GLU A 277 -3.68 -39.81 -18.59
CA GLU A 277 -3.72 -40.69 -19.75
C GLU A 277 -2.43 -40.60 -20.56
N ALA A 278 -2.03 -41.75 -21.12
CA ALA A 278 -0.88 -41.87 -22.01
C ALA A 278 -1.35 -42.36 -23.38
N ILE A 279 -1.22 -41.51 -24.39
CA ILE A 279 -1.78 -41.71 -25.72
C ILE A 279 -0.64 -41.86 -26.72
N GLU A 280 -0.66 -42.93 -27.53
CA GLU A 280 0.34 -43.10 -28.58
C GLU A 280 0.04 -42.16 -29.76
N LEU A 281 1.08 -41.45 -30.19
CA LEU A 281 1.01 -40.50 -31.29
C LEU A 281 1.33 -41.17 -32.64
N PRO A 282 0.57 -40.84 -33.70
CA PRO A 282 0.93 -41.22 -35.07
C PRO A 282 2.35 -40.79 -35.44
N GLN A 283 3.00 -41.56 -36.31
CA GLN A 283 4.33 -41.21 -36.82
C GLN A 283 4.27 -39.87 -37.56
N GLY A 284 5.23 -38.98 -37.29
CA GLY A 284 5.29 -37.65 -37.92
C GLY A 284 4.34 -36.60 -37.32
N THR A 285 3.63 -36.93 -36.23
CA THR A 285 2.87 -35.93 -35.46
C THR A 285 3.80 -34.80 -35.02
N ARG A 286 3.43 -33.57 -35.38
CA ARG A 286 4.07 -32.37 -34.85
C ARG A 286 3.36 -31.99 -33.57
N GLU A 287 4.11 -31.86 -32.48
CA GLU A 287 3.56 -31.44 -31.18
C GLU A 287 2.81 -30.12 -31.30
N ALA A 288 3.26 -29.24 -32.20
CA ALA A 288 2.66 -27.93 -32.42
C ALA A 288 1.19 -27.95 -32.89
N ASN A 289 0.71 -29.12 -33.33
CA ASN A 289 -0.64 -29.32 -33.84
C ASN A 289 -1.58 -30.01 -32.83
N LEU A 290 -1.10 -30.31 -31.62
CA LEU A 290 -1.88 -30.95 -30.58
C LEU A 290 -2.80 -29.93 -29.91
N LEU A 291 -4.06 -30.33 -29.77
CA LEU A 291 -5.09 -29.58 -29.04
C LEU A 291 -5.74 -30.53 -28.02
N LEU A 292 -5.61 -30.18 -26.75
CA LEU A 292 -6.31 -30.80 -25.63
C LEU A 292 -7.47 -29.90 -25.21
N SER A 293 -8.69 -30.42 -25.17
CA SER A 293 -9.86 -29.71 -24.68
C SER A 293 -10.62 -30.52 -23.64
N VAL A 294 -11.19 -29.81 -22.67
CA VAL A 294 -12.05 -30.35 -21.62
C VAL A 294 -13.37 -29.60 -21.72
N LEU A 295 -14.45 -30.35 -21.96
CA LEU A 295 -15.81 -29.82 -21.99
C LEU A 295 -16.61 -30.38 -20.82
N ASP A 296 -17.58 -29.62 -20.31
CA ASP A 296 -18.55 -30.13 -19.34
C ASP A 296 -19.57 -31.09 -19.98
N GLY A 297 -20.49 -31.63 -19.18
CA GLY A 297 -21.55 -32.51 -19.67
C GLY A 297 -22.56 -31.84 -20.61
N GLY A 298 -22.61 -30.50 -20.64
CA GLY A 298 -23.42 -29.70 -21.57
C GLY A 298 -22.69 -29.33 -22.86
N GLY A 299 -21.39 -29.63 -22.97
CA GLY A 299 -20.55 -29.26 -24.11
C GLY A 299 -19.95 -27.85 -24.03
N TYR A 300 -19.99 -27.19 -22.88
CA TYR A 300 -19.27 -25.94 -22.64
C TYR A 300 -17.78 -26.23 -22.43
N GLU A 301 -16.89 -25.49 -23.08
CA GLU A 301 -15.45 -25.66 -22.96
C GLU A 301 -14.95 -25.08 -21.62
N LEU A 302 -14.46 -25.94 -20.74
CA LEU A 302 -13.95 -25.57 -19.41
C LEU A 302 -12.51 -25.07 -19.47
N VAL A 303 -11.67 -25.73 -20.26
CA VAL A 303 -10.26 -25.37 -20.46
C VAL A 303 -9.73 -26.04 -21.72
N ARG A 304 -8.86 -25.33 -22.45
CA ARG A 304 -8.23 -25.83 -23.66
C ARG A 304 -6.74 -25.49 -23.69
N TYR A 305 -5.94 -26.33 -24.32
CA TYR A 305 -4.54 -26.02 -24.60
C TYR A 305 -4.19 -26.42 -26.03
N GLU A 306 -3.73 -25.45 -26.80
CA GLU A 306 -3.16 -25.64 -28.13
C GLU A 306 -1.67 -25.36 -28.04
N ASN A 307 -0.84 -26.34 -28.41
CA ASN A 307 0.61 -26.22 -28.32
C ASN A 307 1.18 -25.36 -29.46
N ARG A 308 0.78 -24.09 -29.56
CA ARG A 308 1.25 -23.21 -30.64
C ARG A 308 2.72 -22.89 -30.48
N LYS A 309 3.45 -22.79 -31.60
CA LYS A 309 4.82 -22.28 -31.59
C LYS A 309 4.80 -20.82 -31.12
N LEU A 310 5.51 -20.55 -30.04
CA LEU A 310 5.69 -19.21 -29.48
C LEU A 310 6.45 -18.34 -30.47
N ARG A 311 6.07 -17.06 -30.57
CA ARG A 311 6.88 -16.09 -31.30
C ARG A 311 8.12 -15.78 -30.47
N GLU A 312 9.31 -15.89 -31.06
CA GLU A 312 10.52 -15.35 -30.45
C GLU A 312 10.35 -13.83 -30.34
N GLY A 313 10.18 -13.33 -29.12
CA GLY A 313 10.12 -11.90 -28.83
C GLY A 313 11.51 -11.30 -28.77
N ASN A 314 11.63 -10.00 -29.05
CA ASN A 314 12.86 -9.26 -28.78
C ASN A 314 13.12 -9.23 -27.26
N SER A 315 14.40 -9.20 -26.88
CA SER A 315 14.79 -8.93 -25.50
C SER A 315 14.18 -7.59 -25.05
N PRO A 316 13.44 -7.54 -23.94
CA PRO A 316 12.99 -6.28 -23.38
C PRO A 316 14.19 -5.45 -22.93
N SER A 317 14.09 -4.13 -23.04
CA SER A 317 15.09 -3.21 -22.51
C SER A 317 14.85 -2.96 -21.03
N PRO A 318 15.90 -2.92 -20.19
CA PRO A 318 15.78 -2.45 -18.81
C PRO A 318 15.26 -1.01 -18.73
N ALA A 319 14.64 -0.67 -17.60
CA ALA A 319 14.24 0.69 -17.30
C ALA A 319 15.46 1.62 -17.18
N THR A 320 15.32 2.86 -17.64
CA THR A 320 16.36 3.88 -17.58
C THR A 320 15.91 5.05 -16.72
N GLU A 321 16.86 5.70 -16.04
CA GLU A 321 16.55 6.91 -15.28
C GLU A 321 16.09 8.06 -16.20
N PRO A 322 15.10 8.86 -15.78
CA PRO A 322 14.70 10.04 -16.55
C PRO A 322 15.84 11.07 -16.62
N PRO A 323 15.98 11.84 -17.71
CA PRO A 323 16.92 12.96 -17.76
C PRO A 323 16.61 14.04 -16.72
N ARG A 324 17.58 14.91 -16.40
CA ARG A 324 17.30 16.06 -15.51
C ARG A 324 16.38 17.06 -16.22
N PRO A 325 15.59 17.88 -15.49
CA PRO A 325 14.65 18.83 -16.12
C PRO A 325 15.30 19.75 -17.18
N ALA A 326 16.49 20.28 -16.90
CA ALA A 326 17.21 21.16 -17.83
C ALA A 326 17.64 20.47 -19.14
N ASP A 327 17.79 19.14 -19.12
CA ASP A 327 18.24 18.35 -20.27
C ASP A 327 17.07 17.92 -21.17
N ILE A 328 15.82 18.05 -20.69
CA ILE A 328 14.60 17.77 -21.45
C ILE A 328 14.21 19.01 -22.26
N THR A 329 13.92 18.86 -23.55
CA THR A 329 13.62 20.01 -24.44
C THR A 329 12.13 20.34 -24.56
N SER A 330 11.24 19.37 -24.38
CA SER A 330 9.78 19.55 -24.54
C SER A 330 9.08 19.78 -23.20
N ASN A 331 8.15 20.74 -23.15
CA ASN A 331 7.26 20.92 -21.99
C ASN A 331 6.31 19.74 -21.78
N GLU A 332 5.92 19.05 -22.86
CA GLU A 332 5.14 17.82 -22.76
C GLU A 332 5.93 16.72 -22.07
N GLU A 333 7.19 16.53 -22.47
CA GLU A 333 8.07 15.52 -21.85
C GLU A 333 8.35 15.85 -20.38
N LEU A 334 8.57 17.13 -20.04
CA LEU A 334 8.70 17.57 -18.64
C LEU A 334 7.46 17.20 -17.82
N HIS A 335 6.27 17.42 -18.37
CA HIS A 335 5.03 17.05 -17.69
C HIS A 335 4.88 15.53 -17.53
N ILE A 336 5.17 14.74 -18.58
CA ILE A 336 5.08 13.27 -18.56
C ILE A 336 6.07 12.68 -17.54
N VAL A 337 7.31 13.18 -17.49
CA VAL A 337 8.29 12.74 -16.48
C VAL A 337 7.84 13.12 -15.07
N GLY A 338 7.31 14.33 -14.89
CA GLY A 338 6.73 14.73 -13.60
C GLY A 338 5.58 13.80 -13.17
N LEU A 339 4.67 13.46 -14.09
CA LEU A 339 3.58 12.52 -13.83
C LEU A 339 4.10 11.12 -13.49
N HIS A 340 5.11 10.62 -14.21
CA HIS A 340 5.76 9.34 -13.91
C HIS A 340 6.34 9.33 -12.49
N LEU A 341 7.07 10.38 -12.09
CA LEU A 341 7.67 10.46 -10.75
C LEU A 341 6.61 10.51 -9.64
N GLU A 342 5.50 11.21 -9.86
CA GLU A 342 4.35 11.23 -8.95
C GLU A 342 3.67 9.86 -8.87
N GLN A 343 3.37 9.25 -10.03
CA GLN A 343 2.71 7.94 -10.12
C GLN A 343 3.48 6.88 -9.35
N TYR A 344 4.79 6.80 -9.56
CA TYR A 344 5.65 5.78 -8.95
C TYR A 344 6.07 6.10 -7.51
N ARG A 345 5.61 7.22 -6.95
CA ARG A 345 6.02 7.73 -5.62
C ARG A 345 7.54 7.71 -5.49
N HIS A 346 8.24 8.23 -6.50
CA HIS A 346 9.66 7.97 -6.70
C HIS A 346 10.50 8.39 -5.48
N ALA A 347 11.22 7.44 -4.88
CA ALA A 347 11.84 7.62 -3.56
C ALA A 347 12.97 8.69 -3.53
N THR A 348 13.65 8.92 -4.65
CA THR A 348 14.85 9.77 -4.69
C THR A 348 14.73 11.01 -5.59
N ARG A 349 13.59 11.21 -6.27
CA ARG A 349 13.40 12.32 -7.22
C ARG A 349 12.00 12.89 -7.06
N SER A 350 11.93 14.22 -7.03
CA SER A 350 10.66 14.95 -6.96
C SER A 350 10.12 15.27 -8.36
N PRO A 351 8.79 15.23 -8.57
CA PRO A 351 8.17 15.71 -9.82
C PRO A 351 8.20 17.23 -9.96
N GLN A 352 8.23 17.96 -8.84
CA GLN A 352 8.10 19.43 -8.79
C GLN A 352 9.12 20.17 -9.68
N PRO A 353 10.44 19.84 -9.69
CA PRO A 353 11.42 20.51 -10.56
C PRO A 353 11.12 20.42 -12.05
N TYR A 354 10.42 19.37 -12.51
CA TYR A 354 10.06 19.21 -13.92
C TYR A 354 8.92 20.14 -14.31
N TRP A 355 7.91 20.26 -13.45
CA TRP A 355 6.81 21.20 -13.66
C TRP A 355 7.28 22.66 -13.51
N GLU A 356 8.20 22.95 -12.58
CA GLU A 356 8.81 24.28 -12.45
C GLU A 356 9.57 24.68 -13.71
N GLU A 357 10.36 23.77 -14.28
CA GLU A 357 11.06 24.03 -15.54
C GLU A 357 10.09 24.23 -16.71
N ALA A 358 8.99 23.48 -16.76
CA ALA A 358 7.94 23.68 -17.77
C ALA A 358 7.31 25.07 -17.66
N LEU A 359 6.99 25.51 -16.42
CA LEU A 359 6.43 26.84 -16.15
C LEU A 359 7.42 27.98 -16.36
N ARG A 360 8.72 27.74 -16.15
CA ARG A 360 9.77 28.71 -16.48
C ARG A 360 9.80 29.00 -17.99
N ARG A 361 9.52 28.00 -18.82
CA ARG A 361 9.50 28.10 -20.29
C ARG A 361 8.18 28.63 -20.83
N ASP A 362 7.06 28.14 -20.31
CA ASP A 362 5.70 28.62 -20.60
C ASP A 362 4.94 28.78 -19.27
N PRO A 363 4.86 30.01 -18.72
CA PRO A 363 4.11 30.28 -17.49
C PRO A 363 2.62 29.90 -17.56
N GLY A 364 2.08 29.75 -18.77
CA GLY A 364 0.70 29.36 -19.01
C GLY A 364 0.50 27.88 -19.36
N ASP A 365 1.49 26.99 -19.25
CA ASP A 365 1.28 25.56 -19.51
C ASP A 365 0.21 25.03 -18.53
N SER A 366 -0.94 24.60 -19.05
CA SER A 366 -2.10 24.26 -18.23
C SER A 366 -1.88 23.01 -17.38
N ARG A 367 -1.06 22.06 -17.86
CA ARG A 367 -0.80 20.79 -17.19
C ARG A 367 0.14 20.98 -16.01
N ALA A 368 1.23 21.71 -16.23
CA ALA A 368 2.19 22.05 -15.18
C ALA A 368 1.56 22.97 -14.12
N ASN A 369 0.73 23.94 -14.52
CA ASN A 369 -0.04 24.74 -13.57
C ASN A 369 -1.01 23.87 -12.75
N ASN A 370 -1.78 22.97 -13.38
CA ASN A 370 -2.69 22.09 -12.62
C ASN A 370 -1.91 21.23 -11.61
N ALA A 371 -0.82 20.59 -12.04
CA ALA A 371 0.00 19.72 -11.18
C ALA A 371 0.62 20.48 -9.99
N GLN A 372 1.17 21.68 -10.22
CA GLN A 372 1.66 22.55 -9.14
C GLN A 372 0.54 23.00 -8.20
N GLY A 373 -0.64 23.33 -8.75
CA GLY A 373 -1.81 23.65 -7.94
C GLY A 373 -2.22 22.49 -7.04
N VAL A 374 -2.27 21.26 -7.56
CA VAL A 374 -2.58 20.06 -6.77
C VAL A 374 -1.55 19.84 -5.67
N LEU A 375 -0.26 20.02 -5.97
CA LEU A 375 0.81 19.94 -4.98
C LEU A 375 0.58 20.95 -3.84
N GLU A 376 0.36 22.23 -4.16
CA GLU A 376 0.10 23.26 -3.15
C GLU A 376 -1.20 23.05 -2.38
N LEU A 377 -2.24 22.52 -3.03
CA LEU A 377 -3.48 22.16 -2.38
C LEU A 377 -3.26 21.04 -1.35
N ARG A 378 -2.49 20.00 -1.69
CA ARG A 378 -2.11 18.93 -0.76
C ARG A 378 -1.21 19.42 0.37
N ARG A 379 -0.50 20.53 0.19
CA ARG A 379 0.26 21.21 1.25
C ARG A 379 -0.62 22.09 2.15
N GLY A 380 -1.90 22.25 1.85
CA GLY A 380 -2.80 23.17 2.55
C GLY A 380 -2.52 24.64 2.23
N ARG A 381 -1.80 24.94 1.15
CA ARG A 381 -1.55 26.32 0.68
C ARG A 381 -2.64 26.73 -0.29
N PHE A 382 -3.85 26.91 0.24
CA PHE A 382 -5.05 27.09 -0.57
C PHE A 382 -4.97 28.29 -1.52
N ASP A 383 -4.49 29.45 -1.06
CA ASP A 383 -4.36 30.65 -1.91
C ASP A 383 -3.32 30.48 -3.03
N GLU A 384 -2.20 29.81 -2.75
CA GLU A 384 -1.17 29.54 -3.75
C GLU A 384 -1.70 28.56 -4.81
N SER A 385 -2.38 27.49 -4.37
CA SER A 385 -2.99 26.50 -5.26
C SER A 385 -4.00 27.11 -6.24
N MET A 386 -4.84 28.02 -5.76
CA MET A 386 -5.86 28.68 -6.59
C MET A 386 -5.25 29.44 -7.76
N ARG A 387 -4.15 30.18 -7.54
CA ARG A 387 -3.48 30.95 -8.60
C ARG A 387 -3.00 30.06 -9.73
N PHE A 388 -2.52 28.86 -9.41
CA PHE A 388 -2.12 27.88 -10.41
C PHE A 388 -3.32 27.33 -11.18
N PHE A 389 -4.40 26.94 -10.49
CA PHE A 389 -5.62 26.47 -11.16
C PHE A 389 -6.24 27.54 -12.06
N GLU A 390 -6.30 28.79 -11.62
CA GLU A 390 -6.81 29.92 -12.39
C GLU A 390 -6.02 30.14 -13.68
N ARG A 391 -4.68 30.06 -13.65
CA ARG A 391 -3.82 30.13 -14.83
C ARG A 391 -4.06 28.95 -15.78
N SER A 392 -4.20 27.75 -15.25
CA SER A 392 -4.53 26.56 -16.04
C SER A 392 -5.87 26.72 -16.76
N ILE A 393 -6.90 27.14 -16.03
CA ILE A 393 -8.24 27.43 -16.56
C ILE A 393 -8.18 28.53 -17.62
N GLN A 394 -7.46 29.64 -17.36
CA GLN A 394 -7.29 30.72 -18.32
C GLN A 394 -6.71 30.22 -19.64
N ARG A 395 -5.66 29.40 -19.60
CA ARG A 395 -5.06 28.80 -20.80
C ARG A 395 -6.06 27.90 -21.53
N LEU A 396 -6.71 27.00 -20.81
CA LEU A 396 -7.64 26.02 -21.38
C LEU A 396 -8.86 26.70 -22.03
N THR A 397 -9.27 27.85 -21.50
CA THR A 397 -10.46 28.58 -21.94
C THR A 397 -10.22 29.74 -22.87
N GLU A 398 -8.95 30.10 -23.14
CA GLU A 398 -8.57 31.20 -24.03
C GLU A 398 -9.28 31.12 -25.40
N ARG A 399 -9.43 29.91 -25.93
CA ARG A 399 -10.10 29.63 -27.21
C ARG A 399 -11.34 28.76 -27.09
N ASN A 400 -11.47 28.01 -26.00
CA ASN A 400 -12.52 27.02 -25.80
C ASN A 400 -13.21 27.28 -24.46
N PRO A 401 -14.34 28.01 -24.40
CA PRO A 401 -15.04 28.28 -23.14
C PRO A 401 -15.43 27.04 -22.33
N ASN A 402 -15.44 25.87 -22.97
CA ASN A 402 -15.70 24.57 -22.40
C ASN A 402 -14.53 23.63 -22.73
N PRO A 403 -13.51 23.53 -21.88
CA PRO A 403 -12.37 22.67 -22.15
C PRO A 403 -12.74 21.20 -21.98
N ARG A 404 -11.97 20.32 -22.64
CA ARG A 404 -12.19 18.86 -22.59
C ARG A 404 -12.03 18.31 -21.16
N ASP A 405 -11.06 18.82 -20.42
CA ASP A 405 -10.73 18.39 -19.07
C ASP A 405 -11.24 19.40 -18.04
N GLY A 406 -11.95 18.88 -17.03
CA GLY A 406 -12.55 19.63 -15.94
C GLY A 406 -11.71 19.63 -14.65
N GLU A 407 -10.56 18.96 -14.63
CA GLU A 407 -9.75 18.78 -13.43
C GLU A 407 -9.38 20.11 -12.75
N PRO A 408 -8.88 21.14 -13.47
CA PRO A 408 -8.49 22.38 -12.80
C PRO A 408 -9.67 23.10 -12.13
N TYR A 409 -10.89 22.96 -12.69
CA TYR A 409 -12.11 23.48 -12.07
C TYR A 409 -12.50 22.71 -10.81
N TYR A 410 -12.39 21.39 -10.83
CA TYR A 410 -12.64 20.56 -9.65
C TYR A 410 -11.66 20.91 -8.53
N ASN A 411 -10.37 20.98 -8.83
CA ASN A 411 -9.33 21.31 -7.86
C ASN A 411 -9.46 22.74 -7.31
N LEU A 412 -9.81 23.71 -8.17
CA LEU A 412 -10.16 25.07 -7.72
C LEU A 412 -11.36 25.05 -6.77
N GLY A 413 -12.40 24.28 -7.09
CA GLY A 413 -13.57 24.10 -6.22
C GLY A 413 -13.19 23.56 -4.84
N LEU A 414 -12.27 22.58 -4.77
CA LEU A 414 -11.77 22.05 -3.50
C LEU A 414 -11.04 23.13 -2.68
N ALA A 415 -10.11 23.87 -3.30
CA ALA A 415 -9.38 24.95 -2.63
C ALA A 415 -10.32 26.03 -2.06
N LEU A 416 -11.31 26.46 -2.87
CA LEU A 416 -12.34 27.41 -2.46
C LEU A 416 -13.21 26.88 -1.32
N LYS A 417 -13.56 25.58 -1.36
CA LYS A 417 -14.34 24.93 -0.29
C LYS A 417 -13.57 24.91 1.02
N TYR A 418 -12.28 24.57 1.03
CA TYR A 418 -11.44 24.61 2.24
C TYR A 418 -11.33 26.02 2.84
N GLN A 419 -11.42 27.06 2.00
CA GLN A 419 -11.46 28.46 2.46
C GLN A 419 -12.87 28.96 2.81
N ASN A 420 -13.89 28.10 2.82
CA ASN A 420 -15.29 28.45 3.04
C ASN A 420 -15.86 29.48 2.02
N ARG A 421 -15.27 29.59 0.83
CA ARG A 421 -15.74 30.43 -0.29
C ARG A 421 -16.78 29.69 -1.13
N LEU A 422 -17.88 29.29 -0.46
CA LEU A 422 -18.84 28.32 -0.99
C LEU A 422 -19.51 28.71 -2.33
N PRO A 423 -19.92 29.97 -2.58
CA PRO A 423 -20.53 30.34 -3.87
C PRO A 423 -19.60 30.14 -5.05
N GLU A 424 -18.32 30.50 -4.89
CA GLU A 424 -17.30 30.35 -5.92
C GLU A 424 -16.95 28.86 -6.12
N ALA A 425 -16.85 28.10 -5.02
CA ALA A 425 -16.66 26.65 -5.07
C ALA A 425 -17.80 25.97 -5.86
N CYS A 426 -19.06 26.34 -5.61
CA CYS A 426 -20.21 25.84 -6.38
C CYS A 426 -20.07 26.12 -7.87
N SER A 427 -19.63 27.33 -8.26
CA SER A 427 -19.43 27.68 -9.67
C SER A 427 -18.36 26.80 -10.33
N ALA A 428 -17.23 26.62 -9.65
CA ALA A 428 -16.13 25.80 -10.14
C ALA A 428 -16.53 24.32 -10.27
N PHE A 429 -17.14 23.73 -9.23
CA PHE A 429 -17.64 22.35 -9.31
C PHE A 429 -18.72 22.17 -10.38
N SER A 430 -19.65 23.11 -10.51
CA SER A 430 -20.69 23.05 -11.55
C SER A 430 -20.11 23.08 -12.97
N LYS A 431 -18.95 23.72 -13.15
CA LYS A 431 -18.24 23.67 -14.43
C LYS A 431 -17.53 22.33 -14.63
N ALA A 432 -16.95 21.78 -13.57
CA ALA A 432 -16.29 20.47 -13.60
C ALA A 432 -17.26 19.32 -13.94
N THR A 433 -18.54 19.39 -13.55
CA THR A 433 -19.57 18.38 -13.91
C THR A 433 -19.84 18.28 -15.41
N TRP A 434 -19.35 19.20 -16.24
CA TRP A 434 -19.53 19.11 -17.69
C TRP A 434 -18.56 18.08 -18.31
N ASN A 435 -17.57 17.61 -17.55
CA ASN A 435 -16.66 16.53 -17.91
C ASN A 435 -17.01 15.24 -17.15
N TYR A 436 -17.15 14.13 -17.88
CA TYR A 436 -17.56 12.84 -17.31
C TYR A 436 -16.65 12.34 -16.17
N ALA A 437 -15.32 12.48 -16.30
CA ALA A 437 -14.37 11.99 -15.29
C ALA A 437 -14.50 12.71 -13.93
N TRP A 438 -15.07 13.92 -13.92
CA TRP A 438 -15.22 14.73 -12.71
C TRP A 438 -16.67 14.84 -12.22
N GLN A 439 -17.64 14.24 -12.91
CA GLN A 439 -19.07 14.34 -12.57
C GLN A 439 -19.38 13.78 -11.19
N ALA A 440 -18.98 12.54 -10.91
CA ALA A 440 -19.27 11.87 -9.65
C ALA A 440 -18.75 12.68 -8.44
N ALA A 441 -17.46 13.05 -8.49
CA ALA A 441 -16.80 13.79 -7.41
C ALA A 441 -17.32 15.24 -7.27
N SER A 442 -17.59 15.94 -8.37
CA SER A 442 -18.07 17.32 -8.34
C SER A 442 -19.52 17.41 -7.85
N HIS A 443 -20.39 16.51 -8.29
CA HIS A 443 -21.76 16.44 -7.78
C HIS A 443 -21.79 16.07 -6.30
N PHE A 444 -20.92 15.17 -5.84
CA PHE A 444 -20.78 14.88 -4.41
C PHE A 444 -20.35 16.13 -3.61
N ALA A 445 -19.36 16.90 -4.11
CA ALA A 445 -18.93 18.13 -3.46
C ALA A 445 -20.03 19.21 -3.44
N LEU A 446 -20.82 19.34 -4.52
CA LEU A 446 -21.98 20.23 -4.57
C LEU A 446 -23.06 19.82 -3.57
N ALA A 447 -23.33 18.52 -3.43
CA ALA A 447 -24.26 18.01 -2.43
C ALA A 447 -23.81 18.35 -1.01
N GLN A 448 -22.52 18.20 -0.71
CA GLN A 448 -21.95 18.62 0.58
C GLN A 448 -22.19 20.11 0.86
N ILE A 449 -22.00 20.99 -0.14
CA ILE A 449 -22.25 22.42 0.00
C ILE A 449 -23.76 22.71 0.15
N ALA A 450 -24.63 21.98 -0.55
CA ALA A 450 -26.08 22.10 -0.38
C ALA A 450 -26.51 21.70 1.03
N CYS A 451 -25.97 20.61 1.59
CA CYS A 451 -26.18 20.22 2.99
C CYS A 451 -25.71 21.28 3.98
N LEU A 452 -24.54 21.90 3.77
CA LEU A 452 -24.04 23.01 4.59
C LEU A 452 -25.00 24.23 4.62
N LYS A 453 -25.77 24.42 3.54
CA LYS A 453 -26.80 25.47 3.42
C LYS A 453 -28.19 24.99 3.86
N GLU A 454 -28.30 23.76 4.35
CA GLU A 454 -29.54 23.07 4.68
C GLU A 454 -30.53 22.92 3.50
N ASP A 455 -30.04 23.05 2.25
CA ASP A 455 -30.82 22.78 1.05
C ASP A 455 -30.76 21.28 0.70
N TYR A 456 -31.49 20.50 1.49
CA TYR A 456 -31.53 19.04 1.35
C TYR A 456 -32.17 18.56 0.03
N ALA A 457 -33.02 19.38 -0.60
CA ALA A 457 -33.62 19.05 -1.89
C ALA A 457 -32.56 19.06 -3.00
N ALA A 458 -31.79 20.16 -3.12
CA ALA A 458 -30.68 20.25 -4.04
C ALA A 458 -29.59 19.21 -3.73
N ALA A 459 -29.35 18.92 -2.45
CA ALA A 459 -28.41 17.87 -2.05
C ALA A 459 -28.81 16.50 -2.62
N LEU A 460 -30.08 16.10 -2.51
CA LEU A 460 -30.56 14.82 -3.06
C LEU A 460 -30.42 14.76 -4.59
N GLU A 461 -30.70 15.84 -5.31
CA GLU A 461 -30.53 15.90 -6.76
C GLU A 461 -29.06 15.69 -7.15
N HIS A 462 -28.14 16.38 -6.50
CA HIS A 462 -26.71 16.21 -6.75
C HIS A 462 -26.21 14.82 -6.36
N LEU A 463 -26.67 14.25 -5.24
CA LEU A 463 -26.29 12.88 -4.85
C LEU A 463 -26.78 11.85 -5.86
N GLN A 464 -27.98 12.05 -6.39
CA GLN A 464 -28.51 11.20 -7.45
C GLN A 464 -27.63 11.26 -8.71
N GLN A 465 -27.24 12.46 -9.16
CA GLN A 465 -26.31 12.62 -10.29
C GLN A 465 -24.93 12.02 -10.04
N SER A 466 -24.43 12.13 -8.80
CA SER A 466 -23.16 11.51 -8.40
C SER A 466 -23.22 9.99 -8.50
N ILE A 467 -24.29 9.37 -8.01
CA ILE A 467 -24.52 7.91 -8.03
C ILE A 467 -24.79 7.41 -9.45
N GLU A 468 -25.47 8.19 -10.30
CA GLU A 468 -25.67 7.83 -11.71
C GLU A 468 -24.36 7.80 -12.50
N SER A 469 -23.40 8.64 -12.11
CA SER A 469 -22.06 8.68 -12.71
C SER A 469 -21.16 7.56 -12.19
N ASP A 470 -21.23 7.27 -10.88
CA ASP A 470 -20.55 6.15 -10.24
C ASP A 470 -21.47 5.45 -9.21
N PRO A 471 -22.13 4.34 -9.61
CA PRO A 471 -23.03 3.61 -8.73
C PRO A 471 -22.37 3.00 -7.49
N ARG A 472 -21.04 2.87 -7.47
CA ARG A 472 -20.26 2.30 -6.37
C ARG A 472 -19.65 3.35 -5.45
N ASN A 473 -20.01 4.62 -5.63
CA ASN A 473 -19.61 5.70 -4.73
C ASN A 473 -20.36 5.59 -3.38
N SER A 474 -19.81 4.80 -2.45
CA SER A 474 -20.43 4.55 -1.15
C SER A 474 -20.64 5.84 -0.34
N LYS A 475 -19.75 6.83 -0.45
CA LYS A 475 -19.92 8.12 0.26
C LYS A 475 -21.12 8.91 -0.23
N ALA A 476 -21.44 8.88 -1.53
CA ALA A 476 -22.67 9.50 -2.03
C ALA A 476 -23.92 8.78 -1.51
N HIS A 477 -23.93 7.44 -1.47
CA HIS A 477 -25.02 6.68 -0.84
C HIS A 477 -25.17 7.02 0.65
N ASN A 478 -24.07 7.07 1.40
CA ASN A 478 -24.07 7.38 2.83
C ASN A 478 -24.60 8.80 3.13
N LEU A 479 -24.16 9.80 2.35
CA LEU A 479 -24.67 11.16 2.51
C LEU A 479 -26.14 11.25 2.09
N LYS A 480 -26.57 10.51 1.06
CA LYS A 480 -27.98 10.42 0.65
C LYS A 480 -28.85 9.84 1.77
N THR A 481 -28.39 8.78 2.41
CA THR A 481 -29.03 8.20 3.60
C THR A 481 -29.18 9.24 4.71
N ALA A 482 -28.10 9.96 5.05
CA ALA A 482 -28.13 10.98 6.10
C ALA A 482 -29.13 12.11 5.78
N VAL A 483 -29.16 12.59 4.53
CA VAL A 483 -30.09 13.62 4.06
C VAL A 483 -31.55 13.13 4.13
N LEU A 484 -31.84 11.90 3.67
CA LEU A 484 -33.18 11.32 3.75
C LEU A 484 -33.65 11.20 5.20
N ARG A 485 -32.77 10.79 6.12
CA ARG A 485 -33.06 10.74 7.55
C ARG A 485 -33.42 12.13 8.09
N ARG A 486 -32.66 13.17 7.72
CA ARG A 486 -32.91 14.57 8.14
C ARG A 486 -34.23 15.13 7.59
N LEU A 487 -34.66 14.65 6.42
CA LEU A 487 -35.98 14.94 5.84
C LEU A 487 -37.13 14.12 6.45
N GLY A 488 -36.85 13.21 7.41
CA GLY A 488 -37.85 12.32 8.00
C GLY A 488 -38.27 11.14 7.12
N ARG A 489 -37.60 10.91 5.99
CA ARG A 489 -37.83 9.78 5.06
C ARG A 489 -37.06 8.55 5.53
N ILE A 490 -37.38 8.10 6.75
CA ILE A 490 -36.56 7.12 7.48
C ILE A 490 -36.53 5.74 6.81
N ASP A 491 -37.63 5.31 6.20
CA ASP A 491 -37.71 4.01 5.52
C ASP A 491 -36.80 3.93 4.29
N GLU A 492 -36.76 5.01 3.52
CA GLU A 492 -35.86 5.12 2.37
C GLU A 492 -34.40 5.20 2.81
N ALA A 493 -34.11 5.97 3.87
CA ALA A 493 -32.78 6.05 4.44
C ALA A 493 -32.26 4.66 4.88
N GLU A 494 -33.08 3.90 5.61
CA GLU A 494 -32.71 2.56 6.07
C GLU A 494 -32.52 1.57 4.90
N SER A 495 -33.36 1.64 3.86
CA SER A 495 -33.20 0.79 2.67
C SER A 495 -31.84 1.00 2.01
N ILE A 496 -31.50 2.27 1.72
CA ILE A 496 -30.22 2.62 1.09
C ILE A 496 -29.06 2.20 2.00
N ALA A 497 -29.14 2.49 3.30
CA ALA A 497 -28.08 2.11 4.23
C ALA A 497 -27.84 0.58 4.25
N ARG A 498 -28.91 -0.21 4.17
CA ARG A 498 -28.85 -1.68 4.10
C ARG A 498 -28.26 -2.18 2.79
N GLU A 499 -28.60 -1.55 1.67
CA GLU A 499 -28.04 -1.85 0.36
C GLU A 499 -26.54 -1.53 0.32
N THR A 500 -26.11 -0.37 0.85
CA THR A 500 -24.69 -0.02 0.97
C THR A 500 -23.93 -1.03 1.82
N VAL A 501 -24.47 -1.41 2.99
CA VAL A 501 -23.85 -2.45 3.85
C VAL A 501 -23.83 -3.84 3.19
N ALA A 502 -24.75 -4.13 2.26
CA ALA A 502 -24.72 -5.37 1.51
C ALA A 502 -23.63 -5.38 0.43
N GLN A 503 -23.32 -4.22 -0.17
CA GLN A 503 -22.23 -4.07 -1.14
C GLN A 503 -20.84 -4.03 -0.46
N ASP A 504 -20.78 -3.38 0.71
CA ASP A 504 -19.58 -3.23 1.52
C ASP A 504 -19.94 -3.49 3.00
N ARG A 505 -19.67 -4.73 3.44
CA ARG A 505 -19.98 -5.19 4.80
C ARG A 505 -19.28 -4.39 5.89
N LEU A 506 -18.21 -3.68 5.55
CA LEU A 506 -17.38 -2.88 6.46
C LEU A 506 -17.48 -1.39 6.10
N ASP A 507 -18.58 -0.94 5.48
CA ASP A 507 -18.92 0.49 5.39
C ASP A 507 -19.46 0.97 6.75
N PHE A 508 -18.56 1.60 7.50
CA PHE A 508 -18.83 2.06 8.85
C PHE A 508 -19.78 3.28 8.89
N TRP A 509 -19.81 4.11 7.84
CA TRP A 509 -20.73 5.25 7.80
C TRP A 509 -22.15 4.77 7.53
N ALA A 510 -22.35 3.88 6.55
CA ALA A 510 -23.64 3.25 6.29
C ALA A 510 -24.22 2.58 7.55
N ARG A 511 -23.39 1.85 8.29
CA ARG A 511 -23.77 1.21 9.57
C ARG A 511 -24.14 2.21 10.65
N ASN A 512 -23.40 3.32 10.76
CA ASN A 512 -23.78 4.39 11.69
C ASN A 512 -25.14 4.99 11.31
N GLU A 513 -25.41 5.19 10.03
CA GLU A 513 -26.70 5.67 9.56
C GLU A 513 -27.84 4.65 9.77
N GLN A 514 -27.60 3.34 9.65
CA GLN A 514 -28.60 2.32 10.04
C GLN A 514 -29.02 2.48 11.50
N MET A 515 -28.03 2.69 12.38
CA MET A 515 -28.27 2.91 13.81
C MET A 515 -29.07 4.22 14.05
N LEU A 516 -28.68 5.31 13.38
CA LEU A 516 -29.39 6.59 13.50
C LEU A 516 -30.82 6.53 12.95
N ALA A 517 -31.06 5.77 11.87
CA ALA A 517 -32.39 5.55 11.31
C ALA A 517 -33.30 4.77 12.28
N GLN A 518 -32.80 3.70 12.91
CA GLN A 518 -33.56 2.96 13.93
C GLN A 518 -33.87 3.82 15.16
N ARG A 519 -32.91 4.64 15.61
CA ARG A 519 -33.16 5.61 16.67
C ARG A 519 -34.26 6.61 16.30
N ALA A 520 -34.26 7.11 15.06
CA ALA A 520 -35.28 8.03 14.57
C ALA A 520 -36.69 7.41 14.48
N ARG A 521 -36.80 6.08 14.34
CA ARG A 521 -38.08 5.33 14.46
C ARG A 521 -38.53 5.07 15.90
N GLY A 522 -37.69 5.35 16.91
CA GLY A 522 -37.95 4.99 18.31
C GLY A 522 -37.57 3.55 18.66
N GLU A 523 -36.80 2.86 17.83
CA GLU A 523 -36.35 1.48 18.05
C GLU A 523 -35.03 1.44 18.85
N SER A 524 -35.06 1.93 20.10
CA SER A 524 -33.84 2.14 20.91
C SER A 524 -32.97 0.89 21.09
N ALA A 525 -33.58 -0.27 21.33
CA ALA A 525 -32.83 -1.52 21.53
C ALA A 525 -32.07 -1.97 20.25
N GLY A 526 -32.67 -1.75 19.07
CA GLY A 526 -32.03 -2.04 17.80
C GLY A 526 -30.84 -1.10 17.56
N ALA A 527 -31.05 0.20 17.79
CA ALA A 527 -30.00 1.20 17.67
C ALA A 527 -28.81 0.93 18.61
N GLU A 528 -29.06 0.54 19.86
CA GLU A 528 -28.00 0.16 20.82
C GLU A 528 -27.22 -1.07 20.34
N SER A 529 -27.92 -2.09 19.83
CA SER A 529 -27.29 -3.29 19.26
C SER A 529 -26.38 -2.96 18.06
N LEU A 530 -26.87 -2.14 17.13
CA LEU A 530 -26.07 -1.69 15.98
C LEU A 530 -24.87 -0.83 16.40
N SER A 531 -25.04 0.04 17.41
CA SER A 531 -23.94 0.84 17.96
C SER A 531 -22.85 -0.03 18.59
N ALA A 532 -23.24 -1.06 19.36
CA ALA A 532 -22.31 -2.02 19.95
C ALA A 532 -21.57 -2.83 18.86
N ALA A 533 -22.28 -3.30 17.85
CA ALA A 533 -21.70 -4.02 16.71
C ALA A 533 -20.71 -3.14 15.93
N LEU A 534 -21.06 -1.88 15.67
CA LEU A 534 -20.18 -0.93 14.97
C LEU A 534 -18.90 -0.66 15.79
N SER A 535 -19.02 -0.49 17.10
CA SER A 535 -17.86 -0.27 17.98
C SER A 535 -16.89 -1.44 17.97
N LEU A 536 -17.42 -2.67 17.95
CA LEU A 536 -16.62 -3.89 17.82
C LEU A 536 -15.89 -3.95 16.47
N LEU A 537 -16.60 -3.65 15.37
CA LEU A 537 -16.03 -3.68 14.02
C LEU A 537 -14.93 -2.62 13.82
N MET A 538 -15.12 -1.42 14.35
CA MET A 538 -14.14 -0.33 14.27
C MET A 538 -13.02 -0.43 15.33
N ARG A 539 -13.10 -1.41 16.23
CA ARG A 539 -12.14 -1.67 17.33
C ARG A 539 -11.88 -0.45 18.22
N ASP A 540 -12.87 0.44 18.33
CA ASP A 540 -12.73 1.75 18.98
C ASP A 540 -11.52 2.59 18.49
N GLN A 541 -11.08 2.39 17.24
CA GLN A 541 -9.90 3.04 16.67
C GLN A 541 -10.22 4.48 16.22
N ALA A 542 -9.73 5.47 16.95
CA ALA A 542 -9.95 6.90 16.71
C ALA A 542 -9.78 7.37 15.26
N GLN A 543 -8.80 6.88 14.49
CA GLN A 543 -8.64 7.32 13.09
C GLN A 543 -9.84 6.98 12.22
N THR A 544 -10.43 5.79 12.39
CA THR A 544 -11.61 5.36 11.64
C THR A 544 -12.84 6.21 12.01
N TYR A 545 -13.00 6.53 13.30
CA TYR A 545 -14.05 7.44 13.78
C TYR A 545 -13.87 8.86 13.23
N LEU A 546 -12.66 9.41 13.26
CA LEU A 546 -12.32 10.71 12.69
C LEU A 546 -12.63 10.78 11.20
N ASP A 547 -12.32 9.72 10.47
CA ASP A 547 -12.58 9.64 9.04
C ASP A 547 -14.05 9.82 8.68
N ILE A 548 -14.95 9.17 9.43
CA ILE A 548 -16.40 9.29 9.23
C ILE A 548 -16.92 10.62 9.79
N ALA A 549 -16.41 11.07 10.93
CA ALA A 549 -16.79 12.35 11.53
C ALA A 549 -16.46 13.53 10.62
N PHE A 550 -15.29 13.53 9.98
CA PHE A 550 -14.94 14.55 8.98
C PHE A 550 -15.79 14.44 7.71
N ASP A 551 -16.25 13.24 7.34
CA ASP A 551 -17.19 13.10 6.22
C ASP A 551 -18.56 13.73 6.53
N TYR A 552 -19.07 13.57 7.76
CA TYR A 552 -20.26 14.29 8.26
C TYR A 552 -20.04 15.81 8.31
N ALA A 553 -18.93 16.24 8.91
CA ALA A 553 -18.60 17.67 9.06
C ALA A 553 -18.46 18.37 7.70
N ALA A 554 -17.91 17.69 6.69
CA ALA A 554 -17.78 18.23 5.34
C ALA A 554 -19.12 18.54 4.66
N ALA A 555 -20.23 18.00 5.19
CA ALA A 555 -21.61 18.26 4.78
C ALA A 555 -22.41 19.10 5.81
N GLY A 556 -21.78 19.64 6.85
CA GLY A 556 -22.45 20.45 7.88
C GLY A 556 -23.23 19.64 8.93
N LEU A 557 -23.12 18.32 8.92
CA LEU A 557 -23.78 17.43 9.88
C LEU A 557 -22.95 17.30 11.17
N PHE A 558 -22.69 18.45 11.81
CA PHE A 558 -21.77 18.53 12.95
C PHE A 558 -22.26 17.77 14.17
N GLN A 559 -23.57 17.73 14.40
CA GLN A 559 -24.16 17.01 15.53
C GLN A 559 -23.90 15.50 15.42
N GLU A 560 -24.11 14.92 14.22
CA GLU A 560 -23.79 13.51 13.97
C GLU A 560 -22.30 13.20 14.10
N ALA A 561 -21.42 14.13 13.69
CA ALA A 561 -19.98 14.00 13.86
C ALA A 561 -19.59 13.96 15.35
N VAL A 562 -20.12 14.88 16.16
CA VAL A 562 -19.90 14.92 17.63
C VAL A 562 -20.38 13.63 18.28
N GLU A 563 -21.63 13.23 18.02
CA GLU A 563 -22.22 12.01 18.60
C GLU A 563 -21.46 10.73 18.24
N LEU A 564 -20.78 10.71 17.09
CA LEU A 564 -19.94 9.58 16.70
C LEU A 564 -18.63 9.55 17.50
N LEU A 565 -17.93 10.69 17.56
CA LEU A 565 -16.64 10.82 18.25
C LEU A 565 -16.77 10.66 19.77
N GLU A 566 -17.84 11.19 20.38
CA GLU A 566 -18.06 11.11 21.83
C GLU A 566 -18.11 9.68 22.35
N ARG A 567 -18.53 8.70 21.53
CA ARG A 567 -18.62 7.27 21.92
C ARG A 567 -17.31 6.67 22.37
N ILE A 568 -16.19 7.20 21.89
CA ILE A 568 -14.86 6.66 22.17
C ILE A 568 -14.03 7.54 23.10
N THR A 569 -14.55 8.68 23.58
CA THR A 569 -13.81 9.59 24.49
C THR A 569 -13.41 8.94 25.80
N GLY A 570 -14.20 7.99 26.31
CA GLY A 570 -13.86 7.18 27.49
C GLY A 570 -12.92 6.00 27.23
N LYS A 571 -12.63 5.69 25.95
CA LYS A 571 -11.88 4.50 25.53
C LYS A 571 -10.56 4.84 24.85
N SER A 572 -10.50 5.98 24.17
CA SER A 572 -9.34 6.46 23.43
C SER A 572 -8.86 7.76 24.02
N LYS A 573 -7.53 7.87 24.16
CA LYS A 573 -6.85 9.11 24.56
C LYS A 573 -6.15 9.78 23.37
N TYR A 574 -6.58 9.47 22.15
CA TYR A 574 -5.96 10.01 20.94
C TYR A 574 -6.14 11.54 20.85
N PRO A 575 -5.08 12.36 20.82
CA PRO A 575 -5.20 13.82 20.92
C PRO A 575 -6.12 14.45 19.87
N MET A 576 -6.00 14.03 18.61
CA MET A 576 -6.81 14.61 17.51
C MET A 576 -8.30 14.27 17.62
N LEU A 577 -8.70 13.25 18.39
CA LEU A 577 -10.11 13.01 18.73
C LEU A 577 -10.69 14.24 19.46
N PHE A 578 -10.00 14.69 20.51
CA PHE A 578 -10.46 15.78 21.35
C PHE A 578 -10.31 17.14 20.66
N TYR A 579 -9.22 17.39 19.94
CA TYR A 579 -9.11 18.62 19.13
C TYR A 579 -10.23 18.72 18.09
N SER A 580 -10.57 17.61 17.42
CA SER A 580 -11.66 17.57 16.45
C SER A 580 -13.02 17.81 17.12
N LEU A 581 -13.28 17.20 18.29
CA LEU A 581 -14.47 17.50 19.09
C LEU A 581 -14.54 18.99 19.46
N GLY A 582 -13.45 19.58 19.95
CA GLY A 582 -13.40 21.01 20.27
C GLY A 582 -13.79 21.89 19.08
N HIS A 583 -13.26 21.57 17.91
CA HIS A 583 -13.61 22.24 16.66
C HIS A 583 -15.07 22.05 16.26
N LEU A 584 -15.61 20.83 16.35
CA LEU A 584 -17.00 20.54 16.00
C LEU A 584 -17.99 21.25 16.96
N HIS A 585 -17.70 21.27 18.27
CA HIS A 585 -18.47 22.04 19.23
C HIS A 585 -18.45 23.54 18.93
N GLN A 586 -17.32 24.06 18.46
CA GLN A 586 -17.23 25.45 18.00
C GLN A 586 -18.14 25.71 16.78
N GLN A 587 -18.22 24.78 15.81
CA GLN A 587 -19.15 24.87 14.67
C GLN A 587 -20.62 24.84 15.13
N LEU A 588 -20.93 24.08 16.17
CA LEU A 588 -22.24 24.05 16.82
C LEU A 588 -22.51 25.26 17.74
N SER A 589 -21.61 26.26 17.78
CA SER A 589 -21.68 27.40 18.69
C SER A 589 -21.71 27.04 20.19
N ASN A 590 -21.29 25.83 20.56
CA ASN A 590 -21.16 25.37 21.94
C ASN A 590 -19.75 25.71 22.48
N GLN A 591 -19.58 26.95 22.95
CA GLN A 591 -18.29 27.47 23.41
C GLN A 591 -17.71 26.73 24.61
N SER A 592 -18.56 26.29 25.56
CA SER A 592 -18.11 25.54 26.73
C SER A 592 -17.55 24.17 26.36
N GLY A 593 -18.26 23.42 25.49
CA GLY A 593 -17.77 22.14 25.00
C GLY A 593 -16.52 22.29 24.14
N ALA A 594 -16.44 23.35 23.33
CA ALA A 594 -15.25 23.63 22.53
C ALA A 594 -14.01 23.82 23.41
N ALA A 595 -14.10 24.67 24.44
CA ALA A 595 -13.01 24.93 25.37
C ALA A 595 -12.61 23.68 26.18
N GLU A 596 -13.59 22.89 26.62
CA GLU A 596 -13.35 21.64 27.35
C GLU A 596 -12.56 20.64 26.50
N PHE A 597 -13.00 20.37 25.28
CA PHE A 597 -12.37 19.38 24.43
C PHE A 597 -11.01 19.83 23.87
N TYR A 598 -10.81 21.12 23.61
CA TYR A 598 -9.46 21.63 23.31
C TYR A 598 -8.49 21.40 24.47
N ARG A 599 -8.93 21.64 25.72
CA ARG A 599 -8.13 21.32 26.91
C ARG A 599 -7.83 19.82 27.02
N CYS A 600 -8.82 18.96 26.76
CA CYS A 600 -8.60 17.51 26.72
C CYS A 600 -7.58 17.10 25.64
N GLY A 601 -7.58 17.75 24.47
CA GLY A 601 -6.58 17.54 23.42
C GLY A 601 -5.17 17.91 23.86
N ALA A 602 -5.03 19.05 24.56
CA ALA A 602 -3.76 19.51 25.11
C ALA A 602 -3.21 18.62 26.23
N GLU A 603 -4.08 18.02 27.04
CA GLU A 603 -3.73 17.13 28.15
C GLU A 603 -3.52 15.66 27.70
N ALA A 604 -3.94 15.30 26.49
CA ALA A 604 -3.85 13.94 25.98
C ALA A 604 -2.38 13.49 25.73
N PRO A 605 -2.04 12.21 25.96
CA PRO A 605 -0.71 11.69 25.68
C PRO A 605 -0.34 11.83 24.19
N PRO A 606 0.88 12.32 23.87
CA PRO A 606 1.31 12.50 22.49
C PRO A 606 1.76 11.22 21.79
N ASP A 607 1.77 10.09 22.51
CA ASP A 607 2.18 8.79 22.00
C ASP A 607 1.32 8.35 20.82
N TYR A 608 1.98 7.88 19.76
CA TYR A 608 1.35 7.39 18.53
C TYR A 608 0.31 8.35 17.91
N CYS A 609 0.49 9.66 18.10
CA CYS A 609 -0.34 10.69 17.47
C CYS A 609 0.29 11.23 16.19
N PHE A 610 -0.30 10.86 15.05
CA PHE A 610 0.15 11.23 13.70
C PHE A 610 -1.02 11.85 12.93
N PRO A 611 -1.33 13.14 13.14
CA PRO A 611 -2.26 13.85 12.28
C PRO A 611 -1.75 13.84 10.83
N VAL A 612 -2.66 13.79 9.86
CA VAL A 612 -2.33 13.65 8.43
C VAL A 612 -3.29 14.42 7.50
N ARG A 613 -4.47 14.80 8.01
CA ARG A 613 -5.55 15.41 7.23
C ARG A 613 -5.34 16.91 7.03
N LEU A 614 -5.82 17.45 5.91
CA LEU A 614 -5.93 18.91 5.73
C LEU A 614 -6.97 19.48 6.70
N GLU A 615 -8.03 18.73 6.98
CA GLU A 615 -9.04 19.13 7.98
C GLU A 615 -8.42 19.31 9.37
N GLU A 616 -7.45 18.48 9.73
CA GLU A 616 -6.75 18.54 11.02
C GLU A 616 -5.86 19.78 11.16
N MET A 617 -5.33 20.32 10.05
CA MET A 617 -4.63 21.62 10.06
C MET A 617 -5.57 22.73 10.51
N ILE A 618 -6.76 22.80 9.90
CA ILE A 618 -7.78 23.80 10.24
C ILE A 618 -8.22 23.63 11.70
N VAL A 619 -8.40 22.38 12.16
CA VAL A 619 -8.73 22.07 13.55
C VAL A 619 -7.65 22.61 14.50
N LEU A 620 -6.38 22.33 14.24
CA LEU A 620 -5.26 22.73 15.10
C LEU A 620 -5.00 24.24 15.06
N GLU A 621 -5.13 24.88 13.90
CA GLU A 621 -5.09 26.34 13.79
C GLU A 621 -6.20 27.01 14.60
N ASN A 622 -7.40 26.42 14.61
CA ASN A 622 -8.50 26.91 15.44
C ASN A 622 -8.26 26.66 16.93
N ALA A 623 -7.68 25.52 17.31
CA ALA A 623 -7.27 25.25 18.69
C ALA A 623 -6.22 26.27 19.18
N GLN A 624 -5.21 26.59 18.36
CA GLN A 624 -4.22 27.64 18.67
C GLN A 624 -4.85 29.03 18.82
N LYS A 625 -5.86 29.37 17.99
CA LYS A 625 -6.60 30.63 18.12
C LYS A 625 -7.43 30.67 19.40
N ALA A 626 -8.01 29.53 19.80
CA ALA A 626 -8.84 29.41 21.00
C ALA A 626 -8.00 29.45 22.29
N ASP A 627 -6.85 28.77 22.32
CA ASP A 627 -5.85 28.87 23.39
C ASP A 627 -4.43 29.02 22.84
N PRO A 628 -3.91 30.27 22.74
CA PRO A 628 -2.55 30.55 22.28
C PRO A 628 -1.42 29.99 23.17
N ARG A 629 -1.75 29.35 24.30
CA ARG A 629 -0.80 28.71 25.22
C ARG A 629 -0.72 27.20 25.05
N ASP A 630 -1.51 26.62 24.13
CA ASP A 630 -1.46 25.19 23.86
C ASP A 630 -0.17 24.79 23.11
N ALA A 631 0.80 24.28 23.87
CA ALA A 631 2.05 23.77 23.34
C ALA A 631 1.86 22.54 22.44
N ARG A 632 0.86 21.69 22.71
CA ARG A 632 0.62 20.44 21.99
C ARG A 632 -0.02 20.69 20.63
N ALA A 633 -0.96 21.63 20.53
CA ALA A 633 -1.51 22.04 19.24
C ALA A 633 -0.42 22.55 18.29
N CYS A 634 0.52 23.37 18.81
CA CYS A 634 1.70 23.80 18.06
C CYS A 634 2.57 22.62 17.60
N TYR A 635 2.83 21.67 18.48
CA TYR A 635 3.58 20.47 18.13
C TYR A 635 2.95 19.66 16.99
N TYR A 636 1.65 19.37 17.09
CA TYR A 636 0.92 18.59 16.07
C TYR A 636 0.82 19.33 14.74
N LEU A 637 0.57 20.65 14.78
CA LEU A 637 0.53 21.46 13.56
C LEU A 637 1.91 21.54 12.90
N GLY A 638 2.98 21.64 13.69
CA GLY A 638 4.35 21.56 13.18
C GLY A 638 4.66 20.24 12.49
N ASN A 639 4.20 19.10 13.05
CA ASN A 639 4.34 17.79 12.41
C ASN A 639 3.61 17.73 11.06
N LEU A 640 2.36 18.21 11.00
CA LEU A 640 1.60 18.30 9.76
C LEU A 640 2.29 19.17 8.71
N PHE A 641 2.79 20.35 9.10
CA PHE A 641 3.50 21.21 8.17
C PHE A 641 4.80 20.58 7.66
N TYR A 642 5.53 19.86 8.51
CA TYR A 642 6.73 19.16 8.08
C TYR A 642 6.42 18.05 7.07
N ASP A 643 5.40 17.24 7.33
CA ASP A 643 4.89 16.21 6.39
C ASP A 643 4.49 16.84 5.05
N LYS A 644 3.85 18.02 5.09
CA LYS A 644 3.48 18.80 3.90
C LYS A 644 4.61 19.64 3.33
N GLN A 645 5.86 19.44 3.76
CA GLN A 645 7.02 20.18 3.25
C GLN A 645 6.95 21.71 3.43
N ARG A 646 6.11 22.17 4.36
CA ARG A 646 5.97 23.56 4.82
C ARG A 646 6.95 23.80 5.97
N TYR A 647 8.24 23.66 5.66
CA TYR A 647 9.27 23.50 6.69
C TYR A 647 9.43 24.72 7.61
N GLU A 648 9.34 25.94 7.09
CA GLU A 648 9.46 27.15 7.93
C GLU A 648 8.30 27.28 8.91
N GLU A 649 7.07 26.99 8.46
CA GLU A 649 5.90 26.98 9.34
C GLU A 649 5.97 25.85 10.36
N ALA A 650 6.54 24.71 10.00
CA ALA A 650 6.81 23.61 10.92
C ALA A 650 7.80 24.00 12.02
N ILE A 651 8.93 24.58 11.64
CA ILE A 651 9.97 25.06 12.55
C ILE A 651 9.40 26.10 13.51
N TRP A 652 8.68 27.09 12.99
CA TRP A 652 8.04 28.12 13.82
C TRP A 652 7.10 27.52 14.86
N ASN A 653 6.27 26.54 14.46
CA ASN A 653 5.34 25.87 15.37
C ASN A 653 6.05 25.03 16.44
N TRP A 654 7.14 24.34 16.09
CA TRP A 654 7.93 23.59 17.06
C TRP A 654 8.73 24.50 18.01
N GLU A 655 9.28 25.62 17.53
CA GLU A 655 9.88 26.64 18.39
C GLU A 655 8.85 27.17 19.39
N ARG A 656 7.64 27.48 18.91
CA ARG A 656 6.55 27.93 19.77
C ARG A 656 6.14 26.89 20.80
N SER A 657 6.07 25.62 20.41
CA SER A 657 5.79 24.50 21.32
C SER A 657 6.85 24.41 22.43
N CYS A 658 8.13 24.52 22.08
CA CYS A 658 9.25 24.56 23.03
C CYS A 658 9.23 25.77 23.97
N GLU A 659 8.79 26.94 23.51
CA GLU A 659 8.63 28.13 24.34
C GLU A 659 7.50 27.97 25.37
N LEU A 660 6.38 27.39 24.94
CA LEU A 660 5.19 27.20 25.76
C LEU A 660 5.37 26.08 26.78
N ASP A 661 6.03 24.98 26.40
CA ASP A 661 6.38 23.87 27.28
C ASP A 661 7.83 23.39 27.03
N PRO A 662 8.81 23.98 27.72
CA PRO A 662 10.21 23.58 27.60
C PRO A 662 10.49 22.14 28.06
N SER A 663 9.56 21.52 28.81
CA SER A 663 9.68 20.14 29.32
C SER A 663 9.18 19.09 28.33
N PHE A 664 8.69 19.50 27.15
CA PHE A 664 8.30 18.58 26.10
C PHE A 664 9.49 18.28 25.19
N SER A 665 10.08 17.09 25.30
CA SER A 665 11.29 16.71 24.57
C SER A 665 11.11 16.53 23.06
N ILE A 666 9.91 16.17 22.59
CA ILE A 666 9.68 15.79 21.19
C ILE A 666 9.84 16.98 20.22
N PRO A 667 9.28 18.18 20.46
CA PRO A 667 9.53 19.33 19.60
C PRO A 667 11.01 19.74 19.52
N TRP A 668 11.77 19.61 20.62
CA TRP A 668 13.22 19.83 20.59
C TRP A 668 13.93 18.84 19.65
N ARG A 669 13.56 17.55 19.70
CA ARG A 669 14.06 16.55 18.75
C ARG A 669 13.71 16.92 17.30
N ASN A 670 12.47 17.33 17.04
CA ASN A 670 12.02 17.70 15.69
C ASN A 670 12.74 18.93 15.15
N LEU A 671 12.99 19.94 15.98
CA LEU A 671 13.84 21.09 15.65
C LEU A 671 15.28 20.64 15.35
N GLY A 672 15.82 19.68 16.10
CA GLY A 672 17.11 19.06 15.81
C GLY A 672 17.20 18.53 14.39
N ILE A 673 16.20 17.76 13.97
CA ILE A 673 16.07 17.22 12.61
C ILE A 673 15.97 18.36 11.57
N ALA A 674 15.09 19.33 11.82
CA ALA A 674 14.83 20.42 10.89
C ALA A 674 16.04 21.33 10.70
N PHE A 675 16.74 21.71 11.77
CA PHE A 675 17.93 22.54 11.66
C PHE A 675 19.06 21.85 10.90
N PHE A 676 19.19 20.53 11.00
CA PHE A 676 20.20 19.80 10.23
C PHE A 676 19.79 19.65 8.75
N ASN A 677 18.58 19.15 8.49
CA ASN A 677 18.14 18.77 7.14
C ASN A 677 17.68 19.95 6.27
N VAL A 678 17.04 20.97 6.87
CA VAL A 678 16.41 22.09 6.14
C VAL A 678 17.27 23.35 6.22
N HIS A 679 17.65 23.77 7.43
CA HIS A 679 18.46 25.00 7.60
C HIS A 679 19.96 24.77 7.45
N HIS A 680 20.41 23.51 7.29
CA HIS A 680 21.83 23.15 7.19
C HIS A 680 22.70 23.77 8.30
N ASN A 681 22.19 23.74 9.54
CA ASN A 681 22.80 24.32 10.74
C ASN A 681 23.06 23.24 11.81
N PRO A 682 24.18 22.49 11.70
CA PRO A 682 24.52 21.44 12.65
C PRO A 682 24.71 21.90 14.11
N PRO A 683 25.34 23.06 14.41
CA PRO A 683 25.47 23.53 15.80
C PRO A 683 24.13 23.71 16.51
N ARG A 684 23.15 24.30 15.82
CA ARG A 684 21.80 24.51 16.36
C ARG A 684 21.05 23.18 16.51
N SER A 685 21.20 22.28 15.54
CA SER A 685 20.69 20.91 15.63
C SER A 685 21.20 20.19 16.90
N ALA A 686 22.50 20.20 17.13
CA ALA A 686 23.13 19.58 18.29
C ALA A 686 22.67 20.21 19.63
N GLU A 687 22.39 21.50 19.66
CA GLU A 687 21.81 22.16 20.84
C GLU A 687 20.39 21.67 21.12
N CYS A 688 19.54 21.60 20.09
CA CYS A 688 18.18 21.10 20.20
C CYS A 688 18.14 19.65 20.69
N TYR A 689 18.97 18.78 20.14
CA TYR A 689 19.10 17.40 20.61
C TYR A 689 19.58 17.30 22.07
N ARG A 690 20.58 18.11 22.47
CA ARG A 690 21.02 18.18 23.87
C ARG A 690 19.90 18.63 24.81
N LYS A 691 19.08 19.59 24.39
CA LYS A 691 17.89 20.03 25.15
C LYS A 691 16.86 18.89 25.25
N ALA A 692 16.55 18.21 24.14
CA ALA A 692 15.63 17.08 24.11
C ALA A 692 16.06 15.98 25.09
N PHE A 693 17.33 15.57 25.04
CA PHE A 693 17.87 14.52 25.90
C PHE A 693 17.99 14.96 27.37
N LYS A 694 18.33 16.22 27.64
CA LYS A 694 18.31 16.76 29.02
C LYS A 694 16.91 16.68 29.65
N VAL A 695 15.88 16.92 28.85
CA VAL A 695 14.48 16.88 29.28
C VAL A 695 13.98 15.45 29.43
N ASN A 696 14.38 14.53 28.54
CA ASN A 696 14.03 13.12 28.61
C ASN A 696 15.28 12.21 28.53
N PRO A 697 16.04 12.07 29.63
CA PRO A 697 17.31 11.37 29.64
C PRO A 697 17.18 9.85 29.52
N ASP A 698 15.97 9.28 29.63
CA ASP A 698 15.72 7.85 29.53
C ASP A 698 15.28 7.39 28.11
N ASP A 699 15.16 8.31 27.15
CA ASP A 699 14.83 7.98 25.75
C ASP A 699 16.10 7.58 24.97
N ALA A 700 16.29 6.27 24.82
CA ALA A 700 17.41 5.69 24.07
C ALA A 700 17.44 6.12 22.59
N ARG A 701 16.28 6.48 21.99
CA ARG A 701 16.24 6.99 20.61
C ARG A 701 16.93 8.36 20.50
N LEU A 702 16.77 9.23 21.50
CA LEU A 702 17.44 10.53 21.51
C LEU A 702 18.96 10.36 21.60
N LEU A 703 19.45 9.43 22.42
CA LEU A 703 20.87 9.11 22.50
C LEU A 703 21.42 8.60 21.15
N TYR A 704 20.69 7.68 20.50
CA TYR A 704 21.07 7.17 19.19
C TYR A 704 21.12 8.27 18.12
N GLU A 705 20.07 9.11 18.03
CA GLU A 705 20.04 10.17 17.03
C GLU A 705 21.09 11.26 17.28
N MET A 706 21.38 11.58 18.54
CA MET A 706 22.52 12.43 18.92
C MET A 706 23.85 11.86 18.43
N ASP A 707 24.03 10.55 18.58
CA ASP A 707 25.25 9.89 18.15
C ASP A 707 25.38 9.83 16.62
N GLN A 708 24.28 9.59 15.91
CA GLN A 708 24.23 9.69 14.44
C GLN A 708 24.52 11.12 13.95
N LEU A 709 24.00 12.13 14.63
CA LEU A 709 24.32 13.53 14.32
C LEU A 709 25.82 13.81 14.51
N ASP A 710 26.39 13.37 15.63
CA ASP A 710 27.82 13.56 15.91
C ASP A 710 28.71 12.84 14.90
N LYS A 711 28.34 11.62 14.48
CA LYS A 711 28.98 10.90 13.37
C LYS A 711 28.99 11.73 12.09
N ARG A 712 27.84 12.32 11.72
CA ARG A 712 27.70 13.19 10.54
C ARG A 712 28.44 14.52 10.66
N MET A 713 28.62 15.02 11.88
CA MET A 713 29.43 16.21 12.17
C MET A 713 30.94 15.91 12.24
N GLY A 714 31.35 14.64 12.08
CA GLY A 714 32.76 14.24 12.14
C GLY A 714 33.35 14.26 13.55
N MET A 715 32.52 14.09 14.58
CA MET A 715 33.00 13.97 15.96
C MET A 715 33.85 12.71 16.11
N ARG A 716 34.95 12.84 16.87
CA ARG A 716 35.94 11.76 17.01
C ARG A 716 35.32 10.52 17.66
N PRO A 717 35.63 9.29 17.18
CA PRO A 717 35.09 8.05 17.73
C PRO A 717 35.25 7.93 19.24
N GLU A 718 36.38 8.35 19.82
CA GLU A 718 36.63 8.21 21.26
C GLU A 718 35.67 9.07 22.10
N GLN A 719 35.25 10.22 21.58
CA GLN A 719 34.30 11.09 22.27
C GLN A 719 32.87 10.52 22.20
N ARG A 720 32.51 9.93 21.06
CA ARG A 720 31.24 9.22 20.89
C ARG A 720 31.18 7.99 21.78
N LEU A 721 32.26 7.18 21.78
CA LEU A 721 32.42 6.00 22.62
C LEU A 721 32.24 6.33 24.10
N ALA A 722 33.01 7.28 24.61
CA ALA A 722 32.93 7.70 26.02
C ALA A 722 31.50 8.12 26.43
N ARG A 723 30.74 8.75 25.53
CA ARG A 723 29.34 9.07 25.80
C ARG A 723 28.46 7.83 25.81
N LEU A 724 28.55 6.93 24.83
CA LEU A 724 27.73 5.72 24.82
C LEU A 724 28.03 4.83 26.03
N GLU A 725 29.29 4.78 26.48
CA GLU A 725 29.69 4.12 27.73
C GLU A 725 29.11 4.75 28.99
N GLN A 726 28.92 6.07 29.01
CA GLN A 726 28.23 6.73 30.12
C GLN A 726 26.76 6.29 30.24
N TYR A 727 26.13 5.89 29.13
CA TYR A 727 24.70 5.58 29.04
C TYR A 727 24.41 4.13 28.65
N ARG A 728 25.23 3.16 29.09
CA ARG A 728 25.08 1.73 28.73
C ARG A 728 23.67 1.17 28.91
N ARG A 729 22.99 1.54 30.00
CA ARG A 729 21.60 1.13 30.23
C ARG A 729 20.67 1.45 29.05
N LEU A 730 20.88 2.56 28.36
CA LEU A 730 20.08 2.95 27.19
C LEU A 730 20.56 2.26 25.92
N VAL A 731 21.88 2.10 25.77
CA VAL A 731 22.50 1.37 24.66
C VAL A 731 21.95 -0.05 24.60
N ASP A 732 21.98 -0.77 25.72
CA ASP A 732 21.60 -2.19 25.78
C ASP A 732 20.11 -2.45 25.51
N ARG A 733 19.27 -1.39 25.53
CA ARG A 733 17.83 -1.49 25.21
C ARG A 733 17.54 -1.54 23.72
N ARG A 734 18.50 -1.22 22.85
CA ARG A 734 18.30 -1.18 21.39
C ARG A 734 19.45 -1.85 20.65
N ASP A 735 19.12 -2.65 19.65
CA ASP A 735 20.11 -3.36 18.84
C ASP A 735 20.91 -2.39 17.97
N ASP A 736 20.26 -1.42 17.33
CA ASP A 736 20.93 -0.40 16.50
C ASP A 736 21.99 0.41 17.25
N LEU A 737 21.68 0.83 18.48
CA LEU A 737 22.60 1.59 19.33
C LEU A 737 23.72 0.71 19.90
N THR A 738 23.42 -0.55 20.21
CA THR A 738 24.44 -1.53 20.62
C THR A 738 25.42 -1.82 19.50
N VAL A 739 24.94 -1.94 18.26
CA VAL A 739 25.80 -2.14 17.08
C VAL A 739 26.71 -0.93 16.85
N GLU A 740 26.20 0.30 16.95
CA GLU A 740 27.07 1.49 16.85
C GLU A 740 28.14 1.53 17.93
N LEU A 741 27.83 1.11 19.16
CA LEU A 741 28.82 0.97 20.21
C LEU A 741 29.89 -0.08 19.85
N THR A 742 29.52 -1.25 19.35
CA THR A 742 30.51 -2.27 18.91
C THR A 742 31.41 -1.74 17.78
N ALA A 743 30.84 -0.96 16.85
CA ALA A 743 31.62 -0.31 15.81
C ALA A 743 32.61 0.73 16.36
N LEU A 744 32.22 1.48 17.40
CA LEU A 744 33.10 2.44 18.07
C LEU A 744 34.22 1.75 18.85
N TYR A 745 33.94 0.63 19.53
CA TYR A 745 34.98 -0.19 20.15
C TYR A 745 36.00 -0.70 19.14
N ASN A 746 35.54 -1.19 17.98
CA ASN A 746 36.42 -1.59 16.89
C ASN A 746 37.28 -0.43 16.38
N GLN A 747 36.69 0.76 16.20
CA GLN A 747 37.43 1.96 15.77
C GLN A 747 38.46 2.44 16.81
N ALA A 748 38.19 2.24 18.10
CA ALA A 748 39.08 2.59 19.20
C ALA A 748 40.17 1.53 19.47
N SER A 749 40.24 0.44 18.69
CA SER A 749 41.11 -0.71 18.95
C SER A 749 40.81 -1.43 20.28
N GLU A 750 39.56 -1.36 20.73
CA GLU A 750 39.00 -2.08 21.89
C GLU A 750 38.13 -3.25 21.39
N SER A 751 38.69 -4.05 20.48
CA SER A 751 37.92 -5.07 19.73
C SER A 751 37.49 -6.27 20.60
N LYS A 752 38.08 -6.45 21.80
CA LYS A 752 37.68 -7.55 22.70
C LYS A 752 36.31 -7.26 23.33
N GLU A 753 36.07 -6.01 23.67
CA GLU A 753 34.83 -5.48 24.22
C GLU A 753 33.70 -5.59 23.19
N ALA A 754 34.00 -5.27 21.92
CA ALA A 754 33.06 -5.50 20.81
C ALA A 754 32.70 -6.99 20.68
N LEU A 755 33.70 -7.89 20.70
CA LEU A 755 33.49 -9.34 20.57
C LEU A 755 32.62 -9.89 21.71
N GLU A 756 32.86 -9.46 22.94
CA GLU A 756 32.09 -9.90 24.10
C GLU A 756 30.61 -9.54 23.95
N ILE A 757 30.30 -8.32 23.49
CA ILE A 757 28.91 -7.89 23.24
C ILE A 757 28.27 -8.73 22.12
N LEU A 758 28.98 -8.90 21.00
CA LEU A 758 28.48 -9.62 19.83
C LEU A 758 28.18 -11.09 20.13
N LEU A 759 28.95 -11.72 21.03
CA LEU A 759 28.74 -13.12 21.44
C LEU A 759 27.75 -13.30 22.59
N SER A 760 27.55 -12.29 23.44
CA SER A 760 26.70 -12.40 24.64
C SER A 760 25.23 -12.01 24.40
N ARG A 761 24.93 -11.35 23.28
CA ARG A 761 23.60 -10.84 22.96
C ARG A 761 22.98 -11.56 21.77
N ARG A 762 21.68 -11.83 21.86
CA ARG A 762 20.85 -12.14 20.68
C ARG A 762 20.29 -10.85 20.10
N PHE A 763 20.70 -10.51 18.88
CA PHE A 763 20.18 -9.37 18.12
C PHE A 763 18.92 -9.79 17.37
N HIS A 764 17.94 -8.90 17.29
CA HIS A 764 16.78 -9.12 16.43
C HIS A 764 17.18 -8.81 14.98
N PRO A 765 16.67 -9.55 13.98
CA PRO A 765 16.76 -9.11 12.60
C PRO A 765 15.79 -7.93 12.37
N TRP A 766 16.21 -6.94 11.57
CA TRP A 766 15.35 -5.86 11.10
C TRP A 766 15.74 -5.44 9.68
N GLU A 767 14.78 -4.90 8.93
CA GLU A 767 14.99 -4.41 7.57
C GLU A 767 15.98 -3.24 7.54
N GLY A 768 16.98 -3.31 6.64
CA GLY A 768 18.10 -2.36 6.59
C GLY A 768 19.16 -2.62 7.67
N GLY A 769 18.98 -3.65 8.50
CA GLY A 769 19.93 -4.13 9.49
C GLY A 769 20.82 -5.27 9.00
N GLU A 770 20.61 -5.73 7.76
CA GLU A 770 21.37 -6.81 7.15
C GLU A 770 22.86 -6.46 7.16
N GLU A 771 23.69 -7.45 7.49
CA GLU A 771 25.15 -7.30 7.59
C GLU A 771 25.67 -6.33 8.67
N LEU A 772 24.83 -5.59 9.38
CA LEU A 772 25.32 -4.63 10.39
C LEU A 772 25.96 -5.36 11.59
N VAL A 773 25.30 -6.38 12.13
CA VAL A 773 25.83 -7.18 13.25
C VAL A 773 26.95 -8.10 12.79
N SER A 774 26.71 -8.91 11.75
CA SER A 774 27.70 -9.85 11.23
C SER A 774 28.92 -9.14 10.65
N GLY A 775 28.75 -7.98 10.01
CA GLY A 775 29.84 -7.15 9.53
C GLY A 775 30.70 -6.62 10.68
N GLN A 776 30.10 -6.24 11.82
CA GLN A 776 30.89 -5.91 13.02
C GLN A 776 31.59 -7.14 13.60
N TYR A 777 30.98 -8.33 13.56
CA TYR A 777 31.62 -9.57 13.98
C TYR A 777 32.86 -9.90 13.14
N VAL A 778 32.74 -9.86 11.82
CA VAL A 778 33.86 -10.03 10.88
C VAL A 778 34.93 -8.98 11.15
N TRP A 779 34.57 -7.69 11.23
CA TRP A 779 35.54 -6.63 11.49
C TRP A 779 36.30 -6.81 12.80
N THR A 780 35.59 -7.15 13.87
CA THR A 780 36.15 -7.43 15.19
C THR A 780 37.22 -8.52 15.10
N HIS A 781 36.90 -9.63 14.43
CA HIS A 781 37.83 -10.74 14.28
C HIS A 781 39.02 -10.41 13.40
N LEU A 782 38.84 -9.64 12.32
CA LEU A 782 39.94 -9.16 11.49
C LEU A 782 40.94 -8.32 12.30
N ILE A 783 40.46 -7.40 13.15
CA ILE A 783 41.32 -6.56 13.99
C ILE A 783 42.09 -7.41 15.02
N LEU A 784 41.38 -8.26 15.77
CA LEU A 784 42.01 -9.14 16.77
C LEU A 784 43.02 -10.11 16.14
N GLY A 785 42.74 -10.61 14.93
CA GLY A 785 43.66 -11.42 14.16
C GLY A 785 44.93 -10.68 13.78
N GLN A 786 44.82 -9.41 13.35
CA GLN A 786 45.96 -8.55 13.05
C GLN A 786 46.80 -8.24 14.30
N GLU A 787 46.17 -7.94 15.44
CA GLU A 787 46.88 -7.74 16.72
C GLU A 787 47.62 -9.00 17.17
N ALA A 788 46.99 -10.16 17.06
CA ALA A 788 47.60 -11.45 17.36
C ALA A 788 48.80 -11.73 16.44
N LEU A 789 48.69 -11.38 15.15
CA LEU A 789 49.77 -11.52 14.18
C LEU A 789 50.96 -10.61 14.53
N GLN A 790 50.71 -9.34 14.87
CA GLN A 790 51.73 -8.37 15.26
C GLN A 790 52.48 -8.80 16.54
N THR A 791 51.79 -9.48 17.46
CA THR A 791 52.37 -10.01 18.70
C THR A 791 52.99 -11.41 18.55
N GLY A 792 53.04 -11.97 17.33
CA GLY A 792 53.63 -13.28 17.05
C GLY A 792 52.77 -14.49 17.47
N SER A 793 51.51 -14.26 17.84
CA SER A 793 50.55 -15.30 18.24
C SER A 793 49.85 -15.92 17.03
N PHE A 794 50.60 -16.56 16.14
CA PHE A 794 50.12 -17.03 14.82
C PHE A 794 48.88 -17.94 14.89
N GLN A 795 48.80 -18.85 15.85
CA GLN A 795 47.65 -19.74 15.97
C GLN A 795 46.37 -18.98 16.35
N LYS A 796 46.49 -17.96 17.21
CA LYS A 796 45.34 -17.10 17.57
C LYS A 796 44.92 -16.23 16.39
N ALA A 797 45.90 -15.71 15.64
CA ALA A 797 45.63 -14.95 14.43
C ALA A 797 44.84 -15.78 13.41
N LEU A 798 45.28 -17.02 13.16
CA LEU A 798 44.59 -17.94 12.27
C LEU A 798 43.14 -18.20 12.73
N SER A 799 42.93 -18.53 14.01
CA SER A 799 41.57 -18.78 14.52
C SER A 799 40.63 -17.58 14.40
N HIS A 800 41.15 -16.35 14.51
CA HIS A 800 40.35 -15.15 14.26
C HIS A 800 40.07 -14.93 12.77
N PHE A 801 41.04 -15.16 11.89
CA PHE A 801 40.83 -15.07 10.44
C PHE A 801 39.95 -16.19 9.87
N GLU A 802 39.84 -17.34 10.54
CA GLU A 802 38.89 -18.40 10.17
C GLU A 802 37.46 -18.13 10.69
N ALA A 803 37.33 -17.32 11.74
CA ALA A 803 36.04 -16.91 12.29
C ALA A 803 35.42 -15.72 11.55
N ALA A 804 36.27 -14.83 11.02
CA ALA A 804 35.91 -13.75 10.09
C ALA A 804 35.60 -14.33 8.71
#